data_AF-A0A3B1CSL9-F1
#
_entry.id   AF-A0A3B1CSL9-F1
#
_cell.length_a   1.000
_cell.length_b   1.000
_cell.length_c   1.000
_cell.angle_alpha   90.00
_cell.angle_beta   90.00
_cell.angle_gamma   90.00
#
_symmetry.space_group_name_H-M   'P 1'
#
loop_
_entity.id
_entity.type
_entity.pdbx_description
1 polymer ?
#
loop_
_entity_poly.entity_id
_entity_poly.type
_entity_poly.pdbx_seq_one_letter_code
_entity_poly.pdbx_strand_id
1 'polypeptide(L)'
;MNSEKAALYIPAIFLMTLLFAGTPQVFAQETGSAKKWGPKFSLEYRPDRSRSLARFDALVPLWQKTNALVYSDLRYIDVSGTGFEGNLGLGYRKLQHNLPLFGGDWIWGAYGFFDRRKTSFENYFSQWTLGTELLTPNWSLRANGYFPETTGYIVGTRPGPGGGGGPTLSGTTVVAGAGSTTIVDKEWALPGFDVEVGYGIKTIPDHVLWLYAGYFKFDRSETAEISGPRVRFEYRMQNLLDWKGSEITFGAEIRDDDIGGTDGLVLARLRIPIGKKLDAPAQGFERKMTEFVQRDVDVVTLVDIAETRGAGAPPIIVDPDTGEPLNVYIVNNDGTGDCTQNNPCRISDVEADSSYGTGDVIVLVDSSGNIVGDIDLTTTVGSLGSDRRQVVGVGNDPEGNIVLTLSSGDQLNLNGLGARPTLEGTLTLANESQIRGFDIVSPGTAITGNGVNGVQIRDINVVNAQINALRIEGLAEVSVSDFSVQQVGGDAIDLSGTSGEFDFNMIDISGLGNGTGLNLNGSSANVGVNTLNITGTGAEGSTGVDMGGATGTLSVTNAGTIQNVVTGFDFDANSNATLNYQNGIINAGIPVNTVGVINGEYNFIDTTFIKDNNLSLQTGFGGNMYFVDATGNGLGTPDNPTSADFVETNATEGDIIFLVEEGGTGNIFATEGLVLRNNQQLLGFAAGDAIVDFTGVNPQFQGRFAYTISDPTGNGSATLSNNGGAAALLLASDVQVRDFSISTVGESDGIFGENFTNANIQNIQVTNAGSHGIKLVGATGSVRISDSSFVNAFGEGLEIIGGDAEIRVENSVILDSQTNQLIDIADTSGGSIRFDAATTISTSNIRGIRFTNIQGDLEFNGPVDIQVSSDAGVTATGLGTSTVSFNDRLDIKTRSGSGLIVSGGILNIAGGSIAATGGTGITASNTTVDIILDSLSATDGTDGLNLTNVTGTITILDRTP
;
A
#
# COMPACT_ATOMS: atom_id res chain seq x y z
N MET A 1 -32.53 -38.46 -30.11
CA MET A 1 -33.96 -38.35 -30.51
C MET A 1 -34.69 -37.61 -29.40
N ASN A 2 -35.23 -36.43 -29.72
CA ASN A 2 -35.52 -35.35 -28.76
C ASN A 2 -36.64 -35.71 -27.75
N SER A 3 -36.31 -35.78 -26.46
CA SER A 3 -37.22 -35.98 -25.33
C SER A 3 -37.97 -34.70 -24.90
N GLU A 4 -37.51 -33.53 -25.35
CA GLU A 4 -38.16 -32.24 -25.06
C GLU A 4 -39.56 -32.10 -25.67
N LYS A 5 -39.86 -32.84 -26.75
CA LYS A 5 -41.17 -32.75 -27.39
C LYS A 5 -42.27 -33.47 -26.59
N ALA A 6 -41.96 -34.35 -25.64
CA ALA A 6 -42.96 -35.11 -24.89
C ALA A 6 -43.52 -34.35 -23.66
N ALA A 7 -42.73 -33.47 -23.05
CA ALA A 7 -43.10 -32.72 -21.84
C ALA A 7 -44.27 -31.75 -22.07
N LEU A 8 -44.43 -31.24 -23.30
CA LEU A 8 -45.54 -30.35 -23.66
C LEU A 8 -46.89 -31.08 -23.83
N TYR A 9 -46.90 -32.40 -24.04
CA TYR A 9 -48.12 -33.14 -24.35
C TYR A 9 -48.94 -33.53 -23.12
N ILE A 10 -48.35 -33.71 -21.94
CA ILE A 10 -49.10 -34.22 -20.77
C ILE A 10 -50.03 -33.16 -20.15
N PRO A 11 -49.60 -31.90 -19.92
CA PRO A 11 -50.51 -30.82 -19.53
C PRO A 11 -51.56 -30.56 -20.62
N ALA A 12 -51.18 -30.66 -21.89
CA ALA A 12 -52.07 -30.51 -23.03
C ALA A 12 -53.11 -31.64 -23.11
N ILE A 13 -52.75 -32.90 -22.80
CA ILE A 13 -53.66 -34.06 -22.73
C ILE A 13 -54.58 -33.91 -21.51
N PHE A 14 -54.09 -33.50 -20.34
CA PHE A 14 -54.93 -33.26 -19.16
C PHE A 14 -55.98 -32.16 -19.44
N LEU A 15 -55.55 -31.06 -20.07
CA LEU A 15 -56.43 -29.97 -20.49
C LEU A 15 -57.38 -30.40 -21.63
N MET A 16 -56.92 -31.20 -22.61
CA MET A 16 -57.78 -31.80 -23.65
C MET A 16 -58.82 -32.72 -23.05
N THR A 17 -58.48 -33.52 -22.03
CA THR A 17 -59.40 -34.48 -21.40
C THR A 17 -60.46 -33.77 -20.55
N LEU A 18 -60.10 -32.67 -19.89
CA LEU A 18 -61.04 -31.73 -19.24
C LEU A 18 -61.97 -31.05 -20.27
N LEU A 19 -61.46 -30.70 -21.46
CA LEU A 19 -62.26 -30.19 -22.59
C LEU A 19 -63.18 -31.27 -23.18
N PHE A 20 -62.72 -32.53 -23.26
CA PHE A 20 -63.51 -33.67 -23.74
C PHE A 20 -64.55 -34.16 -22.72
N ALA A 21 -64.36 -33.95 -21.41
CA ALA A 21 -65.38 -34.18 -20.38
C ALA A 21 -66.64 -33.29 -20.57
N GLY A 22 -66.52 -32.20 -21.34
CA GLY A 22 -67.62 -31.36 -21.80
C GLY A 22 -68.34 -31.86 -23.08
N THR A 23 -67.83 -32.88 -23.77
CA THR A 23 -68.39 -33.38 -25.05
C THR A 23 -68.98 -34.79 -24.89
N PRO A 24 -70.15 -35.10 -25.48
CA PRO A 24 -70.91 -36.29 -25.13
C PRO A 24 -70.49 -37.48 -26.01
N GLN A 25 -69.75 -38.45 -25.48
CA GLN A 25 -69.90 -39.86 -25.89
C GLN A 25 -69.67 -40.79 -24.68
N VAL A 26 -70.77 -41.10 -23.99
CA VAL A 26 -70.85 -42.28 -23.13
C VAL A 26 -70.96 -43.48 -24.05
N PHE A 27 -69.93 -44.34 -24.10
CA PHE A 27 -70.07 -45.63 -24.75
C PHE A 27 -71.00 -46.51 -23.92
N ALA A 28 -72.14 -46.87 -24.53
CA ALA A 28 -73.10 -47.90 -24.13
C ALA A 28 -73.78 -47.75 -22.75
N GLN A 29 -75.05 -47.36 -22.77
CA GLN A 29 -76.00 -47.51 -21.66
C GLN A 29 -77.09 -48.47 -22.13
N GLU A 30 -77.60 -49.34 -21.24
CA GLU A 30 -78.82 -50.10 -21.50
C GLU A 30 -80.01 -49.12 -21.51
N THR A 31 -80.78 -49.10 -22.61
CA THR A 31 -81.98 -48.26 -22.76
C THR A 31 -82.94 -48.46 -21.58
N GLY A 32 -83.18 -47.41 -20.78
CA GLY A 32 -84.16 -47.39 -19.68
C GLY A 32 -83.61 -47.25 -18.25
N SER A 33 -82.28 -47.26 -18.03
CA SER A 33 -81.70 -47.05 -16.69
C SER A 33 -81.36 -45.56 -16.43
N ALA A 34 -81.51 -45.02 -15.22
CA ALA A 34 -81.14 -43.62 -14.91
C ALA A 34 -79.61 -43.45 -14.74
N LYS A 35 -79.04 -42.32 -15.19
CA LYS A 35 -77.61 -42.01 -14.97
C LYS A 35 -77.35 -41.72 -13.49
N LYS A 36 -76.66 -42.64 -12.82
CA LYS A 36 -76.47 -42.62 -11.36
C LYS A 36 -75.11 -42.10 -10.92
N TRP A 37 -74.09 -42.39 -11.71
CA TRP A 37 -72.70 -41.99 -11.45
C TRP A 37 -72.20 -41.02 -12.52
N GLY A 38 -71.80 -39.83 -12.09
CA GLY A 38 -71.26 -38.78 -12.96
C GLY A 38 -69.75 -38.62 -12.79
N PRO A 39 -69.10 -37.86 -13.70
CA PRO A 39 -67.69 -37.57 -13.57
C PRO A 39 -67.42 -36.71 -12.35
N LYS A 40 -66.26 -36.92 -11.73
CA LYS A 40 -65.82 -36.21 -10.55
C LYS A 40 -64.44 -35.62 -10.77
N PHE A 41 -64.26 -34.44 -10.21
CA PHE A 41 -62.98 -33.78 -10.12
C PHE A 41 -62.57 -33.70 -8.65
N SER A 42 -61.27 -33.84 -8.39
CA SER A 42 -60.67 -33.70 -7.07
C SER A 42 -59.47 -32.77 -7.17
N LEU A 43 -59.40 -31.82 -6.24
CA LEU A 43 -58.22 -31.01 -5.96
C LEU A 43 -57.74 -31.37 -4.56
N GLU A 44 -56.48 -31.78 -4.46
CA GLU A 44 -55.84 -32.10 -3.21
C GLU A 44 -54.61 -31.24 -3.00
N TYR A 45 -54.46 -30.76 -1.77
CA TYR A 45 -53.28 -30.07 -1.29
C TYR A 45 -52.66 -30.86 -0.14
N ARG A 46 -51.36 -31.16 -0.24
CA ARG A 46 -50.58 -31.83 0.80
C ARG A 46 -49.34 -30.99 1.15
N PRO A 47 -49.31 -30.35 2.33
CA PRO A 47 -48.09 -29.78 2.87
C PRO A 47 -47.26 -30.85 3.60
N ASP A 48 -45.97 -30.89 3.30
CA ASP A 48 -44.93 -31.67 4.00
C ASP A 48 -43.81 -30.73 4.51
N ARG A 49 -42.94 -31.19 5.41
CA ARG A 49 -41.77 -30.46 5.94
C ARG A 49 -40.78 -30.04 4.85
N SER A 50 -40.71 -30.78 3.74
CA SER A 50 -39.70 -30.59 2.69
C SER A 50 -40.25 -30.04 1.37
N ARG A 51 -41.56 -30.20 1.11
CA ARG A 51 -42.21 -29.78 -0.15
C ARG A 51 -43.71 -29.55 0.06
N SER A 52 -44.32 -28.80 -0.86
CA SER A 52 -45.78 -28.76 -1.01
C SER A 52 -46.16 -29.28 -2.39
N LEU A 53 -47.20 -30.11 -2.47
CA LEU A 53 -47.68 -30.64 -3.75
C LEU A 53 -49.18 -30.37 -3.93
N ALA A 54 -49.55 -30.14 -5.18
CA ALA A 54 -50.93 -30.00 -5.63
C ALA A 54 -51.26 -31.15 -6.57
N ARG A 55 -52.39 -31.83 -6.31
CA ARG A 55 -52.82 -32.98 -7.09
C ARG A 55 -54.22 -32.76 -7.65
N PHE A 56 -54.35 -33.05 -8.93
CA PHE A 56 -55.58 -32.91 -9.70
C PHE A 56 -56.01 -34.29 -10.20
N ASP A 57 -57.20 -34.74 -9.81
CA ASP A 57 -57.75 -36.02 -10.24
C ASP A 57 -59.07 -35.83 -10.99
N ALA A 58 -59.28 -36.64 -12.03
CA ALA A 58 -60.54 -36.74 -12.76
C ALA A 58 -60.96 -38.22 -12.88
N LEU A 59 -62.11 -38.57 -12.30
CA LEU A 59 -62.73 -39.89 -12.46
C LEU A 59 -63.90 -39.74 -13.42
N VAL A 60 -63.83 -40.45 -14.55
CA VAL A 60 -64.81 -40.37 -15.62
C VAL A 60 -65.47 -41.74 -15.82
N PRO A 61 -66.78 -41.88 -15.51
CA PRO A 61 -67.57 -43.04 -15.91
C PRO A 61 -67.53 -43.23 -17.43
N LEU A 62 -67.00 -44.36 -17.89
CA LEU A 62 -66.98 -44.72 -19.30
C LEU A 62 -68.22 -45.54 -19.69
N TRP A 63 -68.66 -46.42 -18.78
CA TRP A 63 -69.82 -47.30 -18.95
C TRP A 63 -70.48 -47.60 -17.60
N GLN A 64 -71.81 -47.62 -17.50
CA GLN A 64 -72.50 -47.91 -16.24
C GLN A 64 -73.84 -48.66 -16.40
N LYS A 65 -74.17 -49.51 -15.42
CA LYS A 65 -75.49 -50.13 -15.16
C LYS A 65 -76.04 -49.65 -13.81
N THR A 66 -77.16 -50.19 -13.31
CA THR A 66 -77.64 -49.87 -11.95
C THR A 66 -76.69 -50.34 -10.84
N ASN A 67 -75.82 -51.32 -11.12
CA ASN A 67 -74.93 -51.95 -10.14
C ASN A 67 -73.50 -52.19 -10.65
N ALA A 68 -73.09 -51.64 -11.80
CA ALA A 68 -71.73 -51.83 -12.33
C ALA A 68 -71.21 -50.56 -13.02
N LEU A 69 -69.90 -50.32 -12.94
CA LEU A 69 -69.25 -49.13 -13.50
C LEU A 69 -67.88 -49.51 -14.08
N VAL A 70 -67.64 -49.15 -15.33
CA VAL A 70 -66.28 -49.01 -15.89
C VAL A 70 -65.95 -47.52 -15.86
N TYR A 71 -64.76 -47.16 -15.36
CA TYR A 71 -64.32 -45.78 -15.24
C TYR A 71 -62.86 -45.62 -15.67
N SER A 72 -62.52 -44.40 -16.07
CA SER A 72 -61.14 -43.93 -16.15
C SER A 72 -60.83 -43.03 -14.97
N ASP A 73 -59.59 -43.09 -14.48
CA ASP A 73 -59.07 -42.27 -13.38
C ASP A 73 -57.76 -41.63 -13.86
N LEU A 74 -57.80 -40.33 -14.15
CA LEU A 74 -56.66 -39.55 -14.63
C LEU A 74 -56.15 -38.67 -13.50
N ARG A 75 -54.83 -38.65 -13.30
CA ARG A 75 -54.18 -37.89 -12.23
C ARG A 75 -53.00 -37.11 -12.76
N TYR A 76 -52.85 -35.91 -12.24
CA TYR A 76 -51.70 -35.05 -12.46
C TYR A 76 -51.22 -34.50 -11.11
N ILE A 77 -49.93 -34.65 -10.83
CA ILE A 77 -49.29 -34.19 -9.62
C ILE A 77 -48.23 -33.17 -10.01
N ASP A 78 -48.35 -31.98 -9.43
CA ASP A 78 -47.38 -30.90 -9.52
C ASP A 78 -46.66 -30.75 -8.18
N VAL A 79 -45.33 -30.71 -8.21
CA VAL A 79 -44.47 -30.59 -7.04
C VAL A 79 -43.73 -29.26 -7.15
N SER A 80 -43.58 -28.51 -6.05
CA SER A 80 -42.76 -27.29 -6.05
C SER A 80 -41.30 -27.62 -6.44
N GLY A 81 -40.94 -27.46 -7.72
CA GLY A 81 -39.64 -27.85 -8.29
C GLY A 81 -39.73 -28.28 -9.78
N THR A 82 -38.74 -29.03 -10.27
CA THR A 82 -38.61 -29.49 -11.68
C THR A 82 -39.28 -30.84 -11.99
N GLY A 83 -39.87 -31.50 -10.99
CA GLY A 83 -40.49 -32.82 -11.12
C GLY A 83 -42.02 -32.78 -11.26
N PHE A 84 -42.58 -33.68 -12.05
CA PHE A 84 -44.03 -33.84 -12.22
C PHE A 84 -44.39 -35.32 -12.40
N GLU A 85 -45.65 -35.68 -12.12
CA GLU A 85 -46.14 -37.05 -12.34
C GLU A 85 -47.54 -37.08 -12.95
N GLY A 86 -47.73 -37.99 -13.92
CA GLY A 86 -49.01 -38.24 -14.56
C GLY A 86 -49.38 -39.71 -14.49
N ASN A 87 -50.65 -39.99 -14.18
CA ASN A 87 -51.15 -41.35 -14.06
C ASN A 87 -52.47 -41.53 -14.83
N LEU A 88 -52.53 -42.57 -15.67
CA LEU A 88 -53.72 -42.93 -16.44
C LEU A 88 -54.23 -44.30 -16.02
N GLY A 89 -55.43 -44.33 -15.44
CA GLY A 89 -56.06 -45.54 -14.92
C GLY A 89 -57.35 -45.94 -15.64
N LEU A 90 -57.60 -47.24 -15.63
CA LEU A 90 -58.87 -47.85 -16.01
C LEU A 90 -59.30 -48.84 -14.92
N GLY A 91 -60.58 -48.79 -14.54
CA GLY A 91 -61.11 -49.64 -13.49
C GLY A 91 -62.54 -50.12 -13.74
N TYR A 92 -62.88 -51.23 -13.10
CA TYR A 92 -64.22 -51.80 -13.08
C TYR A 92 -64.67 -52.02 -11.65
N ARG A 93 -65.91 -51.63 -11.33
CA ARG A 93 -66.56 -51.86 -10.03
C ARG A 93 -67.92 -52.49 -10.22
N LYS A 94 -68.28 -53.40 -9.32
CA LYS A 94 -69.61 -54.01 -9.28
C LYS A 94 -70.16 -53.99 -7.86
N LEU A 95 -71.31 -53.33 -7.71
CA LEU A 95 -72.12 -53.34 -6.51
C LEU A 95 -72.96 -54.62 -6.47
N GLN A 96 -72.90 -55.31 -5.35
CA GLN A 96 -73.63 -56.54 -5.08
C GLN A 96 -74.29 -56.48 -3.71
N HIS A 97 -75.36 -57.24 -3.56
CA HIS A 97 -76.08 -57.41 -2.30
C HIS A 97 -75.70 -58.76 -1.69
N ASN A 98 -75.79 -58.87 -0.36
CA ASN A 98 -75.52 -60.09 0.41
C ASN A 98 -74.07 -60.57 0.31
N LEU A 99 -73.13 -59.82 0.89
CA LEU A 99 -71.74 -60.27 1.02
C LEU A 99 -71.69 -61.64 1.71
N PRO A 100 -71.12 -62.68 1.09
CA PRO A 100 -71.00 -63.99 1.71
C PRO A 100 -70.30 -63.88 3.07
N LEU A 101 -70.86 -64.56 4.09
CA LEU A 101 -70.38 -64.61 5.49
C LEU A 101 -70.66 -63.38 6.38
N PHE A 102 -70.94 -62.19 5.83
CA PHE A 102 -71.10 -60.97 6.64
C PHE A 102 -72.42 -60.21 6.40
N GLY A 103 -73.17 -60.53 5.34
CA GLY A 103 -74.41 -59.84 4.98
C GLY A 103 -74.19 -58.39 4.49
N GLY A 104 -75.24 -57.78 3.92
CA GLY A 104 -75.22 -56.38 3.48
C GLY A 104 -74.64 -56.13 2.08
N ASP A 105 -74.64 -54.86 1.69
CA ASP A 105 -74.18 -54.39 0.37
C ASP A 105 -72.65 -54.30 0.32
N TRP A 106 -72.07 -54.64 -0.83
CA TRP A 106 -70.64 -54.58 -1.05
C TRP A 106 -70.31 -54.23 -2.50
N ILE A 107 -69.09 -53.74 -2.72
CA ILE A 107 -68.52 -53.45 -4.03
C ILE A 107 -67.21 -54.21 -4.11
N TRP A 108 -66.98 -54.90 -5.22
CA TRP A 108 -65.62 -55.29 -5.59
C TRP A 108 -65.20 -54.55 -6.83
N GLY A 109 -63.90 -54.30 -6.93
CA GLY A 109 -63.31 -53.67 -8.09
C GLY A 109 -61.90 -54.17 -8.37
N ALA A 110 -61.50 -53.97 -9.62
CA ALA A 110 -60.14 -54.18 -10.09
C ALA A 110 -59.78 -53.04 -11.05
N TYR A 111 -58.52 -52.63 -11.04
CA TYR A 111 -58.03 -51.53 -11.85
C TYR A 111 -56.57 -51.72 -12.24
N GLY A 112 -56.16 -51.03 -13.31
CA GLY A 112 -54.77 -50.89 -13.71
C GLY A 112 -54.44 -49.43 -14.02
N PHE A 113 -53.21 -49.02 -13.75
CA PHE A 113 -52.67 -47.70 -14.09
C PHE A 113 -51.37 -47.81 -14.86
N PHE A 114 -51.16 -46.86 -15.76
CA PHE A 114 -49.85 -46.51 -16.30
C PHE A 114 -49.41 -45.18 -15.68
N ASP A 115 -48.25 -45.19 -15.03
CA ASP A 115 -47.68 -44.09 -14.28
C ASP A 115 -46.42 -43.59 -14.98
N ARG A 116 -46.23 -42.27 -15.06
CA ARG A 116 -45.01 -41.66 -15.59
C ARG A 116 -44.58 -40.47 -14.74
N ARG A 117 -43.37 -40.54 -14.21
CA ARG A 117 -42.77 -39.56 -13.29
C ARG A 117 -41.51 -38.95 -13.89
N LYS A 118 -41.37 -37.63 -13.84
CA LYS A 118 -40.08 -36.92 -13.94
C LYS A 118 -39.59 -36.62 -12.52
N THR A 119 -38.41 -37.11 -12.14
CA THR A 119 -37.83 -36.90 -10.81
C THR A 119 -37.14 -35.55 -10.71
N SER A 120 -36.72 -35.15 -9.51
CA SER A 120 -35.94 -33.92 -9.29
C SER A 120 -34.58 -33.94 -9.99
N PHE A 121 -34.05 -35.13 -10.31
CA PHE A 121 -32.82 -35.33 -11.09
C PHE A 121 -33.06 -35.32 -12.62
N GLU A 122 -34.26 -34.90 -13.04
CA GLU A 122 -34.68 -34.85 -14.44
C GLU A 122 -34.82 -36.19 -15.17
N ASN A 123 -34.72 -37.30 -14.43
CA ASN A 123 -34.92 -38.64 -14.97
C ASN A 123 -36.41 -38.96 -15.14
N TYR A 124 -36.73 -39.76 -16.16
CA TYR A 124 -38.10 -40.21 -16.41
C TYR A 124 -38.22 -41.69 -16.09
N PHE A 125 -39.19 -42.05 -15.24
CA PHE A 125 -39.54 -43.44 -14.95
C PHE A 125 -40.99 -43.73 -15.37
N SER A 126 -41.22 -44.92 -15.92
CA SER A 126 -42.55 -45.44 -16.24
C SER A 126 -42.87 -46.67 -15.40
N GLN A 127 -44.13 -46.82 -14.97
CA GLN A 127 -44.58 -47.93 -14.12
C GLN A 127 -45.98 -48.41 -14.49
N TRP A 128 -46.19 -49.73 -14.39
CA TRP A 128 -47.53 -50.32 -14.38
C TRP A 128 -47.96 -50.62 -12.97
N THR A 129 -49.21 -50.30 -12.64
CA THR A 129 -49.82 -50.63 -11.35
C THR A 129 -51.07 -51.48 -11.56
N LEU A 130 -51.24 -52.54 -10.78
CA LEU A 130 -52.45 -53.37 -10.76
C LEU A 130 -53.01 -53.41 -9.34
N GLY A 131 -54.33 -53.27 -9.18
CA GLY A 131 -54.93 -53.30 -7.85
C GLY A 131 -56.36 -53.81 -7.82
N THR A 132 -56.79 -54.18 -6.61
CA THR A 132 -58.12 -54.71 -6.30
C THR A 132 -58.67 -54.07 -5.05
N GLU A 133 -60.00 -53.96 -4.98
CA GLU A 133 -60.69 -53.38 -3.84
C GLU A 133 -61.96 -54.15 -3.47
N LEU A 134 -62.25 -54.21 -2.17
CA LEU A 134 -63.48 -54.73 -1.59
C LEU A 134 -64.03 -53.69 -0.60
N LEU A 135 -65.16 -53.08 -0.92
CA LEU A 135 -65.75 -51.98 -0.16
C LEU A 135 -67.11 -52.39 0.38
N THR A 136 -67.38 -52.11 1.64
CA THR A 136 -68.73 -52.18 2.24
C THR A 136 -69.09 -50.79 2.79
N PRO A 137 -70.29 -50.57 3.34
CA PRO A 137 -70.64 -49.27 3.94
C PRO A 137 -69.59 -48.77 4.94
N ASN A 138 -69.04 -49.68 5.75
CA ASN A 138 -68.13 -49.33 6.84
C ASN A 138 -66.73 -49.94 6.69
N TRP A 139 -66.49 -50.90 5.79
CA TRP A 139 -65.16 -51.48 5.58
C TRP A 139 -64.60 -51.15 4.20
N SER A 140 -63.27 -51.11 4.09
CA SER A 140 -62.53 -50.96 2.85
C SER A 140 -61.29 -51.85 2.91
N LEU A 141 -61.13 -52.78 1.98
CA LEU A 141 -59.91 -53.57 1.83
C LEU A 141 -59.35 -53.32 0.42
N ARG A 142 -58.05 -53.07 0.33
CA ARG A 142 -57.37 -52.75 -0.93
C ARG A 142 -55.99 -53.37 -0.98
N ALA A 143 -55.58 -53.78 -2.17
CA ALA A 143 -54.24 -54.30 -2.45
C ALA A 143 -53.76 -53.82 -3.82
N ASN A 144 -52.50 -53.41 -3.91
CA ASN A 144 -51.86 -52.88 -5.12
C ASN A 144 -50.48 -53.52 -5.32
N GLY A 145 -50.10 -53.74 -6.57
CA GLY A 145 -48.74 -54.11 -6.97
C GLY A 145 -48.19 -53.14 -8.03
N TYR A 146 -46.91 -52.81 -7.90
CA TYR A 146 -46.20 -51.77 -8.66
C TYR A 146 -45.03 -52.40 -9.44
N PHE A 147 -44.99 -52.16 -10.75
CA PHE A 147 -44.05 -52.77 -11.68
C PHE A 147 -43.38 -51.70 -12.56
N PRO A 148 -42.34 -51.01 -12.06
CA PRO A 148 -41.61 -50.00 -12.82
C PRO A 148 -40.62 -50.59 -13.82
N GLU A 149 -40.10 -49.73 -14.69
CA GLU A 149 -38.99 -50.06 -15.57
C GLU A 149 -37.71 -50.47 -14.81
N THR A 150 -36.78 -51.11 -15.53
CA THR A 150 -35.57 -51.69 -14.93
C THR A 150 -34.30 -50.89 -15.16
N THR A 151 -34.40 -49.68 -15.69
CA THR A 151 -33.24 -48.84 -16.03
C THR A 151 -32.90 -47.94 -14.84
N GLY A 152 -31.63 -47.93 -14.44
CA GLY A 152 -31.08 -46.96 -13.50
C GLY A 152 -30.42 -45.82 -14.25
N TYR A 153 -30.68 -44.58 -13.82
CA TYR A 153 -30.14 -43.37 -14.45
C TYR A 153 -29.07 -42.74 -13.57
N ILE A 154 -28.01 -42.22 -14.17
CA ILE A 154 -26.89 -41.58 -13.43
C ILE A 154 -27.35 -40.24 -12.89
N VAL A 155 -27.11 -39.99 -11.61
CA VAL A 155 -27.47 -38.74 -10.94
C VAL A 155 -26.27 -37.98 -10.36
N GLY A 156 -25.12 -38.63 -10.22
CA GLY A 156 -23.91 -37.99 -9.72
C GLY A 156 -22.66 -38.84 -9.93
N THR A 157 -21.52 -38.16 -10.00
CA THR A 157 -20.19 -38.77 -10.14
C THR A 157 -19.28 -38.13 -9.08
N ARG A 158 -18.66 -38.93 -8.22
CA ARG A 158 -17.77 -38.43 -7.15
C ARG A 158 -16.55 -39.33 -6.90
N PRO A 159 -15.44 -38.79 -6.34
CA PRO A 159 -14.24 -39.57 -6.05
C PRO A 159 -14.49 -40.63 -4.96
N GLY A 160 -13.95 -41.83 -5.14
CA GLY A 160 -14.01 -42.94 -4.18
C GLY A 160 -12.88 -42.93 -3.15
N PRO A 161 -12.97 -43.75 -2.08
CA PRO A 161 -11.95 -43.84 -1.04
C PRO A 161 -10.64 -44.41 -1.62
N GLY A 162 -9.59 -43.58 -1.66
CA GLY A 162 -8.26 -43.92 -2.20
C GLY A 162 -7.67 -42.91 -3.20
N GLY A 163 -8.43 -41.93 -3.68
CA GLY A 163 -7.97 -40.90 -4.63
C GLY A 163 -7.37 -39.66 -3.97
N GLY A 164 -6.20 -39.79 -3.34
CA GLY A 164 -5.54 -38.71 -2.57
C GLY A 164 -4.11 -38.39 -3.01
N GLY A 165 -3.79 -38.53 -4.31
CA GLY A 165 -2.55 -37.94 -4.84
C GLY A 165 -2.84 -36.51 -5.28
N GLY A 166 -2.09 -35.54 -4.79
CA GLY A 166 -2.08 -34.19 -5.39
C GLY A 166 -1.69 -34.23 -6.87
N PRO A 167 -1.68 -33.09 -7.57
CA PRO A 167 -1.16 -32.99 -8.93
C PRO A 167 0.17 -33.73 -9.11
N THR A 168 0.35 -34.39 -10.25
CA THR A 168 1.60 -35.06 -10.65
C THR A 168 1.92 -34.72 -12.10
N LEU A 169 3.17 -34.89 -12.51
CA LEU A 169 3.57 -34.71 -13.91
C LEU A 169 3.42 -36.01 -14.71
N SER A 170 2.82 -35.92 -15.90
CA SER A 170 2.84 -36.95 -16.93
C SER A 170 3.58 -36.39 -18.15
N GLY A 171 4.89 -36.66 -18.23
CA GLY A 171 5.77 -35.87 -19.10
C GLY A 171 5.95 -34.47 -18.53
N THR A 172 5.69 -33.43 -19.34
CA THR A 172 5.61 -32.03 -18.90
C THR A 172 4.21 -31.64 -18.43
N THR A 173 3.16 -32.34 -18.88
CA THR A 173 1.77 -31.96 -18.58
C THR A 173 1.38 -32.30 -17.15
N VAL A 174 0.71 -31.37 -16.48
CA VAL A 174 0.15 -31.56 -15.14
C VAL A 174 -1.15 -32.36 -15.23
N VAL A 175 -1.20 -33.47 -14.50
CA VAL A 175 -2.39 -34.32 -14.38
C VAL A 175 -2.79 -34.51 -12.93
N ALA A 176 -4.08 -34.68 -12.67
CA ALA A 176 -4.53 -35.05 -11.32
C ALA A 176 -3.94 -36.41 -10.91
N GLY A 177 -3.50 -36.57 -9.65
CA GLY A 177 -2.79 -37.77 -9.20
C GLY A 177 -3.50 -39.10 -9.53
N ALA A 178 -2.73 -40.07 -10.03
CA ALA A 178 -3.25 -41.37 -10.46
C ALA A 178 -3.78 -42.20 -9.27
N GLY A 179 -5.10 -42.42 -9.25
CA GLY A 179 -5.77 -43.28 -8.26
C GLY A 179 -7.30 -43.17 -8.18
N SER A 180 -7.95 -42.46 -9.10
CA SER A 180 -9.38 -42.17 -9.01
C SER A 180 -10.25 -43.39 -9.33
N THR A 181 -10.67 -44.12 -8.29
CA THR A 181 -11.92 -44.87 -8.37
C THR A 181 -13.04 -43.85 -8.39
N THR A 182 -13.85 -43.84 -9.45
CA THR A 182 -15.01 -42.96 -9.52
C THR A 182 -16.24 -43.73 -9.03
N ILE A 183 -16.95 -43.17 -8.06
CA ILE A 183 -18.26 -43.65 -7.63
C ILE A 183 -19.31 -42.97 -8.50
N VAL A 184 -20.19 -43.77 -9.10
CA VAL A 184 -21.36 -43.29 -9.83
C VAL A 184 -22.61 -43.56 -8.99
N ASP A 185 -23.34 -42.52 -8.65
CA ASP A 185 -24.63 -42.62 -7.97
C ASP A 185 -25.73 -42.79 -9.04
N LYS A 186 -26.57 -43.84 -8.92
CA LYS A 186 -27.69 -44.10 -9.84
C LYS A 186 -29.03 -44.05 -9.12
N GLU A 187 -30.02 -43.44 -9.77
CA GLU A 187 -31.42 -43.45 -9.35
C GLU A 187 -32.17 -44.61 -10.00
N TRP A 188 -32.96 -45.34 -9.20
CA TRP A 188 -33.75 -46.50 -9.62
C TRP A 188 -35.21 -46.34 -9.21
N ALA A 189 -36.14 -46.80 -10.04
CA ALA A 189 -37.53 -47.03 -9.63
C ALA A 189 -37.69 -48.43 -9.00
N LEU A 190 -38.51 -48.52 -7.95
CA LEU A 190 -38.61 -49.72 -7.10
C LEU A 190 -39.92 -50.49 -7.34
N PRO A 191 -39.88 -51.79 -7.72
CA PRO A 191 -41.09 -52.62 -7.72
C PRO A 191 -41.55 -52.88 -6.28
N GLY A 192 -42.85 -53.07 -6.09
CA GLY A 192 -43.39 -53.25 -4.75
C GLY A 192 -44.87 -53.58 -4.68
N PHE A 193 -45.42 -53.57 -3.47
CA PHE A 193 -46.84 -53.73 -3.22
C PHE A 193 -47.28 -52.98 -1.96
N ASP A 194 -48.58 -52.67 -1.87
CA ASP A 194 -49.19 -52.23 -0.61
C ASP A 194 -50.56 -52.87 -0.38
N VAL A 195 -50.91 -53.05 0.89
CA VAL A 195 -52.22 -53.52 1.34
C VAL A 195 -52.76 -52.58 2.40
N GLU A 196 -54.07 -52.29 2.37
CA GLU A 196 -54.72 -51.38 3.30
C GLU A 196 -56.10 -51.91 3.71
N VAL A 197 -56.40 -51.88 5.01
CA VAL A 197 -57.72 -52.07 5.58
C VAL A 197 -58.20 -50.78 6.23
N GLY A 198 -59.47 -50.43 6.03
CA GLY A 198 -60.08 -49.24 6.59
C GLY A 198 -61.46 -49.49 7.19
N TYR A 199 -61.77 -48.76 8.25
CA TYR A 199 -63.06 -48.76 8.93
C TYR A 199 -63.66 -47.34 9.00
N GLY A 200 -64.93 -47.22 8.64
CA GLY A 200 -65.68 -45.98 8.53
C GLY A 200 -66.76 -45.85 9.61
N ILE A 201 -66.74 -44.76 10.35
CA ILE A 201 -67.64 -44.41 11.45
C ILE A 201 -68.46 -43.20 11.04
N LYS A 202 -69.79 -43.36 10.90
CA LYS A 202 -70.69 -42.23 10.67
C LYS A 202 -70.80 -41.42 11.96
N THR A 203 -70.51 -40.12 11.90
CA THR A 203 -70.47 -39.25 13.09
C THR A 203 -71.77 -38.47 13.24
N ILE A 204 -72.03 -37.56 12.30
CA ILE A 204 -73.29 -36.82 12.13
C ILE A 204 -73.79 -37.00 10.70
N PRO A 205 -75.04 -36.62 10.35
CA PRO A 205 -75.53 -36.72 8.97
C PRO A 205 -74.53 -36.11 7.99
N ASP A 206 -74.27 -36.82 6.89
CA ASP A 206 -73.29 -36.46 5.84
C ASP A 206 -71.81 -36.40 6.26
N HIS A 207 -71.45 -36.79 7.49
CA HIS A 207 -70.07 -36.80 7.96
C HIS A 207 -69.61 -38.21 8.33
N VAL A 208 -68.45 -38.62 7.79
CA VAL A 208 -67.87 -39.94 8.05
C VAL A 208 -66.40 -39.81 8.41
N LEU A 209 -66.02 -40.44 9.51
CA LEU A 209 -64.65 -40.61 9.91
C LEU A 209 -64.12 -41.96 9.44
N TRP A 210 -62.97 -41.97 8.76
CA TRP A 210 -62.28 -43.19 8.34
C TRP A 210 -60.94 -43.34 9.06
N LEU A 211 -60.67 -44.56 9.50
CA LEU A 211 -59.39 -45.00 10.04
C LEU A 211 -58.85 -46.13 9.16
N TYR A 212 -57.60 -46.04 8.74
CA TYR A 212 -56.92 -46.99 7.87
C TYR A 212 -55.63 -47.47 8.51
N ALA A 213 -55.34 -48.75 8.32
CA ALA A 213 -54.06 -49.37 8.64
C ALA A 213 -53.60 -50.20 7.42
N GLY A 214 -52.32 -50.12 7.09
CA GLY A 214 -51.76 -50.80 5.93
C GLY A 214 -50.28 -51.11 6.09
N TYR A 215 -49.74 -51.83 5.11
CA TYR A 215 -48.33 -52.18 5.00
C TYR A 215 -47.90 -52.04 3.54
N PHE A 216 -46.72 -51.51 3.31
CA PHE A 216 -46.11 -51.39 1.98
C PHE A 216 -44.71 -52.00 1.97
N LYS A 217 -44.27 -52.47 0.81
CA LYS A 217 -42.90 -52.93 0.57
C LYS A 217 -42.49 -52.65 -0.87
N PHE A 218 -41.36 -51.94 -1.03
CA PHE A 218 -40.70 -51.64 -2.30
C PHE A 218 -39.24 -52.08 -2.19
N ASP A 219 -38.79 -52.93 -3.11
CA ASP A 219 -37.49 -53.59 -2.99
C ASP A 219 -36.86 -53.83 -4.37
N ARG A 220 -35.54 -53.68 -4.44
CA ARG A 220 -34.72 -53.92 -5.62
C ARG A 220 -33.30 -54.26 -5.20
N SER A 221 -32.62 -55.14 -5.94
CA SER A 221 -31.25 -55.59 -5.60
C SER A 221 -30.20 -54.48 -5.54
N GLU A 222 -30.39 -53.40 -6.28
CA GLU A 222 -29.44 -52.30 -6.43
C GLU A 222 -29.62 -51.18 -5.40
N THR A 223 -30.64 -51.27 -4.55
CA THR A 223 -31.00 -50.23 -3.60
C THR A 223 -31.40 -50.85 -2.26
N ALA A 224 -31.45 -50.05 -1.20
CA ALA A 224 -32.05 -50.51 0.05
C ALA A 224 -33.57 -50.71 -0.07
N GLU A 225 -34.11 -51.66 0.72
CA GLU A 225 -35.54 -51.94 0.80
C GLU A 225 -36.29 -50.81 1.54
N ILE A 226 -37.44 -50.40 1.02
CA ILE A 226 -38.38 -49.48 1.68
C ILE A 226 -39.64 -50.26 2.04
N SER A 227 -39.81 -50.63 3.31
CA SER A 227 -41.01 -51.34 3.76
C SER A 227 -41.44 -50.92 5.16
N GLY A 228 -42.75 -50.95 5.44
CA GLY A 228 -43.22 -50.42 6.70
C GLY A 228 -44.75 -50.35 6.89
N PRO A 229 -45.20 -50.18 8.15
CA PRO A 229 -46.60 -49.91 8.45
C PRO A 229 -47.02 -48.48 8.07
N ARG A 230 -48.30 -48.31 7.76
CA ARG A 230 -48.95 -47.02 7.51
C ARG A 230 -50.28 -46.93 8.22
N VAL A 231 -50.54 -45.80 8.89
CA VAL A 231 -51.82 -45.47 9.51
C VAL A 231 -52.32 -44.17 8.91
N ARG A 232 -53.58 -44.15 8.45
CA ARG A 232 -54.22 -42.94 7.91
C ARG A 232 -55.57 -42.68 8.53
N PHE A 233 -55.83 -41.41 8.78
CA PHE A 233 -57.09 -40.88 9.28
C PHE A 233 -57.69 -39.95 8.22
N GLU A 234 -59.00 -40.04 7.97
CA GLU A 234 -59.72 -39.09 7.11
C GLU A 234 -61.07 -38.71 7.69
N TYR A 235 -61.30 -37.42 7.88
CA TYR A 235 -62.62 -36.87 8.17
C TYR A 235 -63.24 -36.31 6.90
N ARG A 236 -64.34 -36.93 6.44
CA ARG A 236 -65.03 -36.60 5.20
C ARG A 236 -66.36 -35.92 5.51
N MET A 237 -66.52 -34.68 5.04
CA MET A 237 -67.81 -33.95 5.09
C MET A 237 -68.40 -33.95 3.69
N GLN A 238 -69.60 -34.50 3.55
CA GLN A 238 -70.25 -34.72 2.28
C GLN A 238 -71.38 -33.71 2.03
N ASN A 239 -71.72 -33.48 0.77
CA ASN A 239 -72.84 -32.61 0.37
C ASN A 239 -72.68 -31.17 0.92
N LEU A 240 -71.49 -30.60 0.74
CA LEU A 240 -71.12 -29.27 1.24
C LEU A 240 -72.11 -28.21 0.72
N LEU A 241 -72.67 -27.40 1.63
CA LEU A 241 -73.55 -26.28 1.28
C LEU A 241 -74.67 -26.68 0.30
N ASP A 242 -75.30 -27.83 0.53
CA ASP A 242 -76.34 -28.45 -0.32
C ASP A 242 -75.89 -28.87 -1.74
N TRP A 243 -74.60 -28.78 -2.06
CA TRP A 243 -74.04 -29.27 -3.32
C TRP A 243 -73.94 -30.80 -3.30
N LYS A 244 -75.02 -31.47 -3.67
CA LYS A 244 -75.12 -32.95 -3.70
C LYS A 244 -73.98 -33.58 -4.49
N GLY A 245 -73.25 -34.49 -3.86
CA GLY A 245 -72.13 -35.22 -4.45
C GLY A 245 -70.76 -34.58 -4.23
N SER A 246 -70.70 -33.35 -3.70
CA SER A 246 -69.45 -32.73 -3.22
C SER A 246 -68.97 -33.38 -1.91
N GLU A 247 -67.67 -33.26 -1.63
CA GLU A 247 -67.02 -33.75 -0.42
C GLU A 247 -65.76 -32.93 -0.13
N ILE A 248 -65.55 -32.53 1.13
CA ILE A 248 -64.24 -32.07 1.60
C ILE A 248 -63.70 -33.10 2.58
N THR A 249 -62.43 -33.43 2.42
CA THR A 249 -61.74 -34.39 3.27
C THR A 249 -60.55 -33.70 3.93
N PHE A 250 -60.46 -33.83 5.25
CA PHE A 250 -59.26 -33.50 6.01
C PHE A 250 -58.64 -34.82 6.48
N GLY A 251 -57.37 -35.04 6.18
CA GLY A 251 -56.70 -36.29 6.51
C GLY A 251 -55.33 -36.07 7.13
N ALA A 252 -54.87 -37.10 7.82
CA ALA A 252 -53.51 -37.21 8.33
C ALA A 252 -53.01 -38.64 8.13
N GLU A 253 -51.76 -38.82 7.78
CA GLU A 253 -51.14 -40.13 7.58
C GLU A 253 -49.78 -40.16 8.26
N ILE A 254 -49.47 -41.29 8.88
CA ILE A 254 -48.18 -41.60 9.49
C ILE A 254 -47.69 -42.91 8.88
N ARG A 255 -46.43 -42.92 8.44
CA ARG A 255 -45.71 -44.08 7.95
C ARG A 255 -44.39 -44.20 8.67
N ASP A 256 -43.86 -45.41 8.76
CA ASP A 256 -42.57 -45.68 9.38
C ASP A 256 -41.84 -46.73 8.54
N ASP A 257 -40.64 -46.41 8.05
CA ASP A 257 -39.80 -47.32 7.26
C ASP A 257 -38.30 -47.13 7.56
N ASP A 258 -37.48 -48.12 7.22
CA ASP A 258 -36.06 -48.16 7.59
C ASP A 258 -35.18 -47.12 6.84
N ILE A 259 -35.70 -46.47 5.79
CA ILE A 259 -34.98 -45.48 4.98
C ILE A 259 -35.41 -44.04 5.33
N GLY A 260 -36.71 -43.79 5.34
CA GLY A 260 -37.31 -42.49 5.63
C GLY A 260 -37.55 -42.22 7.12
N GLY A 261 -37.49 -43.25 7.97
CA GLY A 261 -37.91 -43.17 9.37
C GLY A 261 -39.42 -42.93 9.52
N THR A 262 -39.83 -42.39 10.67
CA THR A 262 -41.24 -42.02 10.89
C THR A 262 -41.58 -40.69 10.22
N ASP A 263 -42.46 -40.74 9.22
CA ASP A 263 -42.91 -39.58 8.44
C ASP A 263 -44.41 -39.33 8.60
N GLY A 264 -44.82 -38.07 8.63
CA GLY A 264 -46.17 -37.64 8.96
C GLY A 264 -46.66 -36.52 8.06
N LEU A 265 -47.80 -36.73 7.39
CA LEU A 265 -48.39 -35.78 6.45
C LEU A 265 -49.83 -35.44 6.82
N VAL A 266 -50.26 -34.24 6.43
CA VAL A 266 -51.67 -33.82 6.49
C VAL A 266 -52.17 -33.48 5.08
N LEU A 267 -53.47 -33.62 4.85
CA LEU A 267 -54.06 -33.32 3.55
C LEU A 267 -55.41 -32.60 3.70
N ALA A 268 -55.70 -31.75 2.73
CA ALA A 268 -57.03 -31.21 2.47
C ALA A 268 -57.41 -31.51 1.01
N ARG A 269 -58.55 -32.16 0.81
CA ARG A 269 -59.03 -32.56 -0.52
C ARG A 269 -60.46 -32.08 -0.73
N LEU A 270 -60.66 -31.29 -1.78
CA LEU A 270 -61.99 -30.91 -2.27
C LEU A 270 -62.35 -31.77 -3.47
N ARG A 271 -63.50 -32.43 -3.40
CA ARG A 271 -64.03 -33.26 -4.48
C ARG A 271 -65.41 -32.75 -4.90
N ILE A 272 -65.59 -32.56 -6.19
CA ILE A 272 -66.81 -32.00 -6.77
C ILE A 272 -67.30 -32.83 -7.96
N PRO A 273 -68.61 -33.01 -8.14
CA PRO A 273 -69.16 -33.57 -9.36
C PRO A 273 -69.07 -32.52 -10.49
N ILE A 274 -68.67 -32.94 -11.68
CA ILE A 274 -68.56 -32.09 -12.87
C ILE A 274 -69.55 -32.57 -13.94
N GLY A 275 -70.09 -31.66 -14.74
CA GLY A 275 -71.06 -31.97 -15.81
C GLY A 275 -72.54 -31.73 -15.45
N LYS A 276 -73.46 -32.19 -16.32
CA LYS A 276 -74.92 -31.98 -16.16
C LYS A 276 -75.48 -32.65 -14.90
N LYS A 277 -76.52 -32.06 -14.32
CA LYS A 277 -77.26 -32.60 -13.16
C LYS A 277 -77.74 -34.03 -13.47
N LEU A 278 -77.38 -34.99 -12.62
CA LEU A 278 -77.78 -36.39 -12.74
C LEU A 278 -79.27 -36.55 -12.40
N ASP A 279 -79.97 -37.43 -13.13
CA ASP A 279 -81.41 -37.70 -12.93
C ASP A 279 -81.70 -38.37 -11.59
N ALA A 280 -80.80 -39.27 -11.15
CA ALA A 280 -80.88 -39.97 -9.87
C ALA A 280 -79.48 -40.08 -9.25
N PRO A 281 -78.96 -39.03 -8.57
CA PRO A 281 -77.60 -39.05 -8.04
C PRO A 281 -77.43 -40.15 -6.99
N ALA A 282 -76.31 -40.88 -7.06
CA ALA A 282 -75.96 -41.92 -6.09
C ALA A 282 -76.01 -41.39 -4.65
N GLN A 283 -76.63 -42.17 -3.74
CA GLN A 283 -76.73 -41.83 -2.32
C GLN A 283 -76.12 -42.92 -1.44
N GLY A 284 -75.71 -42.54 -0.22
CA GLY A 284 -75.16 -43.49 0.76
C GLY A 284 -73.99 -44.31 0.21
N PHE A 285 -74.08 -45.63 0.38
CA PHE A 285 -73.02 -46.58 0.01
C PHE A 285 -72.69 -46.57 -1.49
N GLU A 286 -73.66 -46.30 -2.37
CA GLU A 286 -73.49 -46.32 -3.82
C GLU A 286 -72.55 -45.21 -4.32
N ARG A 287 -72.29 -44.19 -3.50
CA ARG A 287 -71.30 -43.14 -3.80
C ARG A 287 -69.89 -43.70 -3.95
N LYS A 288 -69.59 -44.81 -3.26
CA LYS A 288 -68.28 -45.48 -3.32
C LYS A 288 -67.96 -46.05 -4.71
N MET A 289 -68.95 -46.26 -5.57
CA MET A 289 -68.71 -46.65 -6.96
C MET A 289 -67.87 -45.61 -7.73
N THR A 290 -67.90 -44.34 -7.30
CA THR A 290 -67.11 -43.24 -7.89
C THR A 290 -66.11 -42.66 -6.89
N GLU A 291 -65.65 -43.47 -5.93
CA GLU A 291 -64.52 -43.09 -5.08
C GLU A 291 -63.22 -43.19 -5.89
N PHE A 292 -62.32 -42.22 -5.80
CA PHE A 292 -61.04 -42.36 -6.49
C PHE A 292 -60.27 -43.57 -5.96
N VAL A 293 -59.51 -44.23 -6.82
CA VAL A 293 -58.70 -45.40 -6.44
C VAL A 293 -57.68 -45.02 -5.35
N GLN A 294 -57.55 -45.83 -4.31
CA GLN A 294 -56.52 -45.63 -3.29
C GLN A 294 -55.34 -46.56 -3.55
N ARG A 295 -54.20 -45.95 -3.83
CA ARG A 295 -52.90 -46.56 -4.09
C ARG A 295 -51.82 -45.54 -3.77
N ASP A 296 -50.56 -45.96 -3.70
CA ASP A 296 -49.44 -45.04 -3.85
C ASP A 296 -49.49 -44.44 -5.26
N VAL A 297 -49.38 -43.13 -5.32
CA VAL A 297 -49.52 -42.39 -6.57
C VAL A 297 -48.17 -42.02 -7.14
N ASP A 298 -47.13 -41.98 -6.31
CA ASP A 298 -45.78 -41.66 -6.73
C ASP A 298 -45.08 -42.93 -7.25
N VAL A 299 -44.35 -42.86 -8.36
CA VAL A 299 -43.37 -43.91 -8.71
C VAL A 299 -42.23 -43.83 -7.69
N VAL A 300 -42.11 -44.80 -6.79
CA VAL A 300 -41.08 -44.78 -5.73
C VAL A 300 -39.68 -44.92 -6.35
N THR A 301 -38.81 -43.94 -6.10
CA THR A 301 -37.41 -43.94 -6.54
C THR A 301 -36.44 -43.82 -5.37
N LEU A 302 -35.27 -44.42 -5.51
CA LEU A 302 -34.18 -44.33 -4.54
C LEU A 302 -32.83 -44.23 -5.28
N VAL A 303 -31.89 -43.49 -4.69
CA VAL A 303 -30.50 -43.36 -5.18
C VAL A 303 -29.60 -44.27 -4.34
N ASP A 304 -28.77 -45.08 -4.99
CA ASP A 304 -27.76 -45.90 -4.30
C ASP A 304 -26.42 -45.95 -5.06
N ILE A 305 -25.38 -46.39 -4.37
CA ILE A 305 -23.99 -46.52 -4.81
C ILE A 305 -23.91 -47.69 -5.81
N ALA A 306 -23.86 -47.37 -7.10
CA ALA A 306 -23.86 -48.38 -8.14
C ALA A 306 -22.69 -48.14 -9.09
N GLU A 307 -21.55 -48.78 -8.78
CA GLU A 307 -20.41 -49.11 -9.67
C GLU A 307 -19.12 -48.32 -9.42
N THR A 308 -18.04 -49.05 -9.13
CA THR A 308 -16.66 -48.56 -9.13
C THR A 308 -16.05 -48.84 -10.50
N ARG A 309 -15.64 -47.82 -11.26
CA ARG A 309 -14.87 -48.01 -12.50
C ARG A 309 -13.36 -47.97 -12.24
N GLY A 310 -12.63 -48.86 -12.91
CA GLY A 310 -11.16 -48.85 -12.95
C GLY A 310 -10.62 -47.63 -13.71
N ALA A 311 -9.45 -47.16 -13.29
CA ALA A 311 -8.82 -45.89 -13.67
C ALA A 311 -8.88 -45.58 -15.18
N GLY A 312 -9.54 -44.48 -15.53
CA GLY A 312 -9.24 -43.75 -16.77
C GLY A 312 -7.88 -43.04 -16.65
N ALA A 313 -7.34 -42.55 -17.77
CA ALA A 313 -6.18 -41.67 -17.74
C ALA A 313 -6.46 -40.49 -16.78
N PRO A 314 -5.49 -40.08 -15.95
CA PRO A 314 -5.70 -38.96 -15.04
C PRO A 314 -6.07 -37.71 -15.86
N PRO A 315 -7.09 -36.94 -15.43
CA PRO A 315 -7.50 -35.74 -16.16
C PRO A 315 -6.36 -34.72 -16.13
N ILE A 316 -6.18 -34.04 -17.26
CA ILE A 316 -5.25 -32.92 -17.41
C ILE A 316 -5.79 -31.73 -16.59
N ILE A 317 -4.90 -31.08 -15.85
CA ILE A 317 -5.20 -29.81 -15.18
C ILE A 317 -4.98 -28.68 -16.20
N VAL A 318 -5.93 -27.76 -16.27
CA VAL A 318 -5.96 -26.68 -17.25
C VAL A 318 -5.95 -25.32 -16.55
N ASP A 319 -5.48 -24.29 -17.27
CA ASP A 319 -5.63 -22.90 -16.87
C ASP A 319 -7.13 -22.55 -16.79
N PRO A 320 -7.61 -21.95 -15.69
CA PRO A 320 -9.04 -21.77 -15.44
C PRO A 320 -9.71 -20.77 -16.40
N ASP A 321 -8.96 -19.82 -16.94
CA ASP A 321 -9.53 -18.76 -17.79
C ASP A 321 -9.52 -19.15 -19.27
N THR A 322 -8.47 -19.83 -19.71
CA THR A 322 -8.28 -20.18 -21.13
C THR A 322 -8.68 -21.63 -21.45
N GLY A 323 -8.67 -22.52 -20.46
CA GLY A 323 -8.86 -23.96 -20.66
C GLY A 323 -7.66 -24.66 -21.30
N GLU A 324 -6.52 -23.97 -21.44
CA GLU A 324 -5.27 -24.52 -21.97
C GLU A 324 -4.65 -25.53 -20.99
N PRO A 325 -4.10 -26.68 -21.44
CA PRO A 325 -3.36 -27.60 -20.57
C PRO A 325 -2.20 -26.91 -19.85
N LEU A 326 -2.03 -27.18 -18.55
CA LEU A 326 -0.87 -26.70 -17.81
C LEU A 326 0.31 -27.65 -17.97
N ASN A 327 1.47 -27.09 -18.31
CA ASN A 327 2.72 -27.80 -18.45
C ASN A 327 3.79 -27.21 -17.53
N VAL A 328 4.69 -28.09 -17.08
CA VAL A 328 5.88 -27.74 -16.30
C VAL A 328 7.11 -28.27 -17.02
N TYR A 329 7.98 -27.35 -17.39
CA TYR A 329 9.19 -27.60 -18.16
C TYR A 329 10.40 -27.52 -17.25
N ILE A 330 11.13 -28.62 -17.09
CA ILE A 330 12.38 -28.65 -16.31
C ILE A 330 13.55 -28.32 -17.23
N VAL A 331 14.29 -27.25 -16.89
CA VAL A 331 15.34 -26.67 -17.73
C VAL A 331 16.68 -26.62 -17.01
N ASN A 332 17.75 -27.03 -17.70
CA ASN A 332 19.13 -26.86 -17.26
C ASN A 332 20.05 -26.47 -18.42
N ASN A 333 21.32 -26.16 -18.14
CA ASN A 333 22.28 -25.67 -19.13
C ASN A 333 22.58 -26.67 -20.28
N ASP A 334 22.81 -27.94 -19.93
CA ASP A 334 23.20 -29.00 -20.87
C ASP A 334 22.00 -29.83 -21.39
N GLY A 335 20.78 -29.32 -21.20
CA GLY A 335 19.56 -30.03 -21.54
C GLY A 335 19.50 -30.39 -23.02
N THR A 336 19.23 -31.66 -23.32
CA THR A 336 18.98 -32.16 -24.69
C THR A 336 17.77 -33.09 -24.72
N GLY A 337 17.01 -33.08 -23.63
CA GLY A 337 15.94 -34.02 -23.34
C GLY A 337 14.55 -33.54 -23.73
N ASP A 338 13.54 -34.05 -23.03
CA ASP A 338 12.12 -33.83 -23.26
C ASP A 338 11.48 -32.94 -22.17
N CYS A 339 12.30 -32.11 -21.53
CA CYS A 339 11.91 -31.16 -20.48
C CYS A 339 11.33 -31.82 -19.20
N THR A 340 11.57 -33.11 -19.00
CA THR A 340 11.14 -33.83 -17.79
C THR A 340 12.21 -33.77 -16.70
N GLN A 341 11.85 -34.02 -15.43
CA GLN A 341 12.82 -33.98 -14.32
C GLN A 341 14.01 -34.94 -14.50
N ASN A 342 13.80 -36.10 -15.12
CA ASN A 342 14.86 -37.08 -15.38
C ASN A 342 15.67 -36.78 -16.65
N ASN A 343 15.17 -35.89 -17.51
CA ASN A 343 15.75 -35.56 -18.80
C ASN A 343 15.45 -34.10 -19.18
N PRO A 344 16.07 -33.13 -18.48
CA PRO A 344 15.83 -31.70 -18.71
C PRO A 344 16.19 -31.25 -20.13
N CYS A 345 15.60 -30.14 -20.56
CA CYS A 345 15.85 -29.51 -21.87
C CYS A 345 16.44 -28.10 -21.72
N ARG A 346 16.65 -27.39 -22.84
CA ARG A 346 17.07 -25.98 -22.85
C ARG A 346 15.88 -25.04 -22.95
N ILE A 347 16.10 -23.77 -22.61
CA ILE A 347 15.09 -22.70 -22.74
C ILE A 347 14.49 -22.66 -24.15
N SER A 348 15.35 -22.73 -25.18
CA SER A 348 14.93 -22.73 -26.59
C SER A 348 14.00 -23.88 -26.98
N ASP A 349 14.07 -25.01 -26.27
CA ASP A 349 13.19 -26.16 -26.54
C ASP A 349 11.78 -25.90 -25.99
N VAL A 350 11.66 -25.19 -24.86
CA VAL A 350 10.38 -24.76 -24.29
C VAL A 350 9.71 -23.74 -25.21
N GLU A 351 10.45 -22.72 -25.64
CA GLU A 351 9.95 -21.67 -26.53
C GLU A 351 9.65 -22.15 -27.96
N ALA A 352 10.06 -23.38 -28.31
CA ALA A 352 9.70 -24.03 -29.57
C ALA A 352 8.54 -25.03 -29.44
N ASP A 353 8.13 -25.38 -28.22
CA ASP A 353 7.03 -26.32 -27.97
C ASP A 353 5.68 -25.65 -28.27
N SER A 354 4.93 -26.23 -29.21
CA SER A 354 3.58 -25.78 -29.56
C SER A 354 2.55 -25.90 -28.43
N SER A 355 2.92 -26.56 -27.33
CA SER A 355 2.10 -26.73 -26.13
C SER A 355 2.37 -25.64 -25.08
N TYR A 356 3.39 -24.80 -25.27
CA TYR A 356 3.75 -23.75 -24.32
C TYR A 356 2.71 -22.62 -24.33
N GLY A 357 1.88 -22.58 -23.30
CA GLY A 357 0.67 -21.76 -23.23
C GLY A 357 0.54 -20.95 -21.95
N THR A 358 -0.69 -20.51 -21.69
CA THR A 358 -1.08 -19.70 -20.54
C THR A 358 -0.93 -20.49 -19.24
N GLY A 359 -0.35 -19.89 -18.21
CA GLY A 359 -0.20 -20.53 -16.89
C GLY A 359 0.93 -21.56 -16.78
N ASP A 360 1.67 -21.82 -17.87
CA ASP A 360 2.78 -22.79 -17.88
C ASP A 360 3.97 -22.34 -17.02
N VAL A 361 4.73 -23.31 -16.52
CA VAL A 361 5.84 -23.08 -15.59
C VAL A 361 7.15 -23.56 -16.17
N ILE A 362 8.16 -22.69 -16.20
CA ILE A 362 9.56 -23.05 -16.43
C ILE A 362 10.23 -23.23 -15.06
N VAL A 363 10.79 -24.41 -14.80
CA VAL A 363 11.55 -24.70 -13.58
C VAL A 363 13.03 -24.78 -13.92
N LEU A 364 13.81 -23.84 -13.40
CA LEU A 364 15.26 -23.81 -13.56
C LEU A 364 15.91 -24.74 -12.53
N VAL A 365 16.87 -25.57 -12.96
CA VAL A 365 17.59 -26.49 -12.05
C VAL A 365 19.10 -26.43 -12.25
N ASP A 366 19.85 -26.29 -11.15
CA ASP A 366 21.33 -26.25 -11.14
C ASP A 366 21.94 -27.65 -11.13
N SER A 367 21.56 -28.48 -12.11
CA SER A 367 22.15 -29.81 -12.28
C SER A 367 23.36 -29.82 -13.22
N SER A 368 23.65 -28.71 -13.91
CA SER A 368 24.67 -28.64 -14.96
C SER A 368 25.31 -27.24 -15.12
N GLY A 369 25.44 -26.50 -14.02
CA GLY A 369 25.97 -25.12 -14.02
C GLY A 369 24.94 -24.08 -14.46
N ASN A 370 25.37 -22.82 -14.60
CA ASN A 370 24.53 -21.69 -14.98
C ASN A 370 23.71 -21.99 -16.24
N ILE A 371 22.40 -21.75 -16.18
CA ILE A 371 21.50 -21.95 -17.31
C ILE A 371 21.72 -20.78 -18.27
N VAL A 372 22.23 -21.04 -19.48
CA VAL A 372 22.51 -19.99 -20.46
C VAL A 372 21.34 -19.83 -21.44
N GLY A 373 20.86 -18.60 -21.61
CA GLY A 373 19.85 -18.23 -22.60
C GLY A 373 18.85 -17.20 -22.08
N ASP A 374 18.14 -16.57 -23.03
CA ASP A 374 17.08 -15.62 -22.72
C ASP A 374 15.74 -16.34 -22.58
N ILE A 375 14.92 -15.93 -21.61
CA ILE A 375 13.55 -16.41 -21.43
C ILE A 375 12.59 -15.29 -21.83
N ASP A 376 11.79 -15.48 -22.86
CA ASP A 376 10.75 -14.54 -23.28
C ASP A 376 9.35 -15.11 -23.03
N LEU A 377 8.73 -14.68 -21.92
CA LEU A 377 7.39 -15.11 -21.56
C LEU A 377 6.30 -14.58 -22.50
N THR A 378 6.60 -13.60 -23.37
CA THR A 378 5.66 -13.10 -24.38
C THR A 378 5.62 -13.97 -25.64
N THR A 379 6.55 -14.91 -25.78
CA THR A 379 6.63 -15.81 -26.94
C THR A 379 5.36 -16.63 -27.07
N THR A 380 4.64 -16.45 -28.16
CA THR A 380 3.46 -17.27 -28.48
C THR A 380 3.86 -18.34 -29.49
N VAL A 381 3.75 -19.61 -29.08
CA VAL A 381 3.97 -20.76 -29.96
C VAL A 381 2.62 -21.35 -30.31
N GLY A 382 2.28 -21.39 -31.60
CA GLY A 382 0.97 -21.84 -32.04
C GLY A 382 -0.13 -20.79 -31.80
N SER A 383 -1.24 -21.19 -31.17
CA SER A 383 -2.41 -20.33 -30.92
C SER A 383 -2.74 -20.17 -29.43
N LEU A 384 -1.78 -20.50 -28.56
CA LEU A 384 -1.92 -20.43 -27.10
C LEU A 384 -1.53 -19.06 -26.56
N GLY A 385 -2.09 -18.69 -25.40
CA GLY A 385 -1.79 -17.43 -24.71
C GLY A 385 -0.44 -17.43 -23.97
N SER A 386 -0.06 -16.25 -23.45
CA SER A 386 1.21 -16.01 -22.74
C SER A 386 1.05 -15.56 -21.29
N ASP A 387 -0.18 -15.29 -20.84
CA ASP A 387 -0.42 -14.72 -19.52
C ASP A 387 -0.20 -15.78 -18.41
N ARG A 388 0.01 -15.34 -17.16
CA ARG A 388 0.18 -16.19 -15.95
C ARG A 388 1.35 -17.19 -15.98
N ARG A 389 2.24 -17.09 -16.97
CA ARG A 389 3.42 -17.97 -17.05
C ARG A 389 4.35 -17.72 -15.87
N GLN A 390 5.03 -18.77 -15.43
CA GLN A 390 5.91 -18.71 -14.26
C GLN A 390 7.34 -19.12 -14.63
N VAL A 391 8.32 -18.47 -14.01
CA VAL A 391 9.71 -18.94 -14.01
C VAL A 391 10.14 -19.12 -12.56
N VAL A 392 10.56 -20.33 -12.23
CA VAL A 392 10.72 -20.73 -10.85
C VAL A 392 12.02 -21.51 -10.65
N GLY A 393 12.81 -21.12 -9.65
CA GLY A 393 13.91 -21.92 -9.12
C GLY A 393 13.61 -22.38 -7.70
N VAL A 394 14.42 -23.31 -7.18
CA VAL A 394 14.25 -23.90 -5.83
C VAL A 394 14.47 -22.90 -4.68
N GLY A 395 14.94 -21.69 -4.95
CA GLY A 395 15.29 -20.70 -3.93
C GLY A 395 16.38 -21.22 -2.99
N ASN A 396 16.24 -20.94 -1.70
CA ASN A 396 17.23 -21.30 -0.67
C ASN A 396 16.94 -22.66 0.01
N ASP A 397 16.09 -23.52 -0.55
CA ASP A 397 15.79 -24.84 0.02
C ASP A 397 17.00 -25.79 -0.17
N PRO A 398 17.66 -26.25 0.92
CA PRO A 398 18.85 -27.10 0.82
C PRO A 398 18.56 -28.52 0.31
N GLU A 399 17.30 -28.96 0.33
CA GLU A 399 16.86 -30.25 -0.19
C GLU A 399 16.40 -30.17 -1.66
N GLY A 400 16.35 -28.95 -2.23
CA GLY A 400 15.92 -28.72 -3.61
C GLY A 400 14.45 -29.06 -3.83
N ASN A 401 13.61 -28.81 -2.82
CA ASN A 401 12.18 -29.03 -2.88
C ASN A 401 11.45 -27.73 -3.24
N ILE A 402 10.37 -27.84 -3.99
CA ILE A 402 9.51 -26.70 -4.32
C ILE A 402 8.04 -27.09 -4.39
N VAL A 403 7.21 -26.18 -3.90
CA VAL A 403 5.75 -26.22 -4.07
C VAL A 403 5.39 -25.18 -5.14
N LEU A 404 5.01 -25.64 -6.32
CA LEU A 404 4.47 -24.82 -7.39
C LEU A 404 2.98 -24.58 -7.12
N THR A 405 2.55 -23.33 -7.14
CA THR A 405 1.13 -22.99 -7.15
C THR A 405 0.78 -22.70 -8.60
N LEU A 406 0.02 -23.59 -9.21
CA LEU A 406 -0.36 -23.51 -10.62
C LEU A 406 -1.43 -22.43 -10.80
N SER A 407 -1.66 -21.96 -12.04
CA SER A 407 -2.72 -20.97 -12.30
C SER A 407 -4.12 -21.50 -11.98
N SER A 408 -4.31 -22.83 -11.93
CA SER A 408 -5.54 -23.47 -11.44
C SER A 408 -5.78 -23.32 -9.93
N GLY A 409 -4.77 -22.86 -9.17
CA GLY A 409 -4.75 -22.85 -7.71
C GLY A 409 -4.28 -24.16 -7.07
N ASP A 410 -4.04 -25.21 -7.87
CA ASP A 410 -3.51 -26.48 -7.38
C ASP A 410 -2.04 -26.37 -6.98
N GLN A 411 -1.61 -27.18 -6.00
CA GLN A 411 -0.22 -27.25 -5.55
C GLN A 411 0.48 -28.50 -6.09
N LEU A 412 1.54 -28.31 -6.88
CA LEU A 412 2.40 -29.38 -7.39
C LEU A 412 3.73 -29.38 -6.62
N ASN A 413 4.06 -30.49 -5.98
CA ASN A 413 5.32 -30.65 -5.24
C ASN A 413 6.37 -31.31 -6.13
N LEU A 414 7.51 -30.67 -6.31
CA LEU A 414 8.69 -31.22 -6.98
C LEU A 414 9.84 -31.28 -5.97
N ASN A 415 10.60 -32.37 -5.95
CA ASN A 415 11.65 -32.61 -4.96
C ASN A 415 12.96 -33.00 -5.64
N GLY A 416 14.10 -32.72 -5.02
CA GLY A 416 15.42 -33.13 -5.52
C GLY A 416 15.85 -32.40 -6.81
N LEU A 417 15.51 -31.12 -6.92
CA LEU A 417 15.83 -30.27 -8.08
C LEU A 417 17.22 -29.59 -8.00
N GLY A 418 17.98 -29.84 -6.93
CA GLY A 418 19.34 -29.30 -6.75
C GLY A 418 19.39 -28.03 -5.92
N ALA A 419 20.46 -27.25 -6.08
CA ALA A 419 20.66 -25.97 -5.39
C ALA A 419 20.00 -24.81 -6.14
N ARG A 420 20.06 -23.60 -5.54
CA ARG A 420 19.56 -22.36 -6.14
C ARG A 420 20.18 -22.15 -7.54
N PRO A 421 19.36 -22.09 -8.61
CA PRO A 421 19.88 -21.95 -9.96
C PRO A 421 20.27 -20.51 -10.28
N THR A 422 21.23 -20.36 -11.18
CA THR A 422 21.61 -19.07 -11.79
C THR A 422 21.26 -19.09 -13.28
N LEU A 423 20.49 -18.10 -13.72
CA LEU A 423 20.23 -17.80 -15.12
C LEU A 423 21.31 -16.83 -15.64
N GLU A 424 22.07 -17.25 -16.65
CA GLU A 424 22.99 -16.40 -17.40
C GLU A 424 22.31 -15.93 -18.70
N GLY A 425 21.58 -14.82 -18.61
CA GLY A 425 20.71 -14.35 -19.69
C GLY A 425 19.77 -13.21 -19.27
N THR A 426 18.67 -13.06 -19.99
CA THR A 426 17.62 -12.06 -19.73
C THR A 426 16.24 -12.70 -19.58
N LEU A 427 15.31 -11.99 -18.94
CA LEU A 427 13.93 -12.41 -18.75
C LEU A 427 12.96 -11.31 -19.22
N THR A 428 12.07 -11.64 -20.16
CA THR A 428 10.99 -10.74 -20.60
C THR A 428 9.66 -11.19 -20.02
N LEU A 429 8.93 -10.26 -19.41
CA LEU A 429 7.69 -10.49 -18.67
C LEU A 429 6.46 -10.40 -19.59
N ALA A 430 5.49 -11.29 -19.35
CA ALA A 430 4.11 -11.18 -19.83
C ALA A 430 3.16 -10.75 -18.69
N ASN A 431 1.87 -10.56 -18.98
CA ASN A 431 0.89 -10.25 -17.92
C ASN A 431 0.80 -11.40 -16.91
N GLU A 432 0.60 -11.04 -15.65
CA GLU A 432 0.40 -11.95 -14.53
C GLU A 432 1.58 -12.93 -14.32
N SER A 433 2.76 -12.61 -14.85
CA SER A 433 3.95 -13.46 -14.72
C SER A 433 4.36 -13.60 -13.26
N GLN A 434 4.76 -14.81 -12.85
CA GLN A 434 5.31 -15.06 -11.51
C GLN A 434 6.75 -15.56 -11.59
N ILE A 435 7.68 -14.77 -11.07
CA ILE A 435 9.12 -15.03 -11.16
C ILE A 435 9.68 -15.23 -9.75
N ARG A 436 10.31 -16.38 -9.46
CA ARG A 436 10.92 -16.56 -8.13
C ARG A 436 12.04 -17.59 -8.00
N GLY A 437 12.92 -17.39 -7.01
CA GLY A 437 13.76 -18.44 -6.43
C GLY A 437 15.04 -18.78 -7.19
N PHE A 438 15.60 -17.82 -7.93
CA PHE A 438 16.84 -18.01 -8.69
C PHE A 438 17.66 -16.71 -8.76
N ASP A 439 18.91 -16.84 -9.19
CA ASP A 439 19.81 -15.70 -9.42
C ASP A 439 19.89 -15.40 -10.92
N ILE A 440 20.15 -14.14 -11.29
CA ILE A 440 20.34 -13.72 -12.67
C ILE A 440 21.68 -13.01 -12.81
N VAL A 441 22.48 -13.47 -13.76
CA VAL A 441 23.67 -12.78 -14.27
C VAL A 441 23.37 -12.40 -15.71
N SER A 442 23.33 -11.10 -16.01
CA SER A 442 22.82 -10.65 -17.31
C SER A 442 23.86 -9.87 -18.13
N PRO A 443 24.10 -10.22 -19.41
CA PRO A 443 24.89 -9.41 -20.32
C PRO A 443 24.14 -8.13 -20.77
N GLY A 444 22.90 -7.93 -20.34
CA GLY A 444 22.08 -6.77 -20.70
C GLY A 444 21.19 -6.33 -19.53
N THR A 445 19.91 -6.09 -19.80
CA THR A 445 18.92 -5.87 -18.76
C THR A 445 18.37 -7.22 -18.27
N ALA A 446 18.50 -7.50 -16.98
CA ALA A 446 18.17 -8.81 -16.42
C ALA A 446 16.68 -9.15 -16.51
N ILE A 447 15.79 -8.21 -16.16
CA ILE A 447 14.34 -8.38 -16.25
C ILE A 447 13.71 -7.19 -16.98
N THR A 448 12.91 -7.44 -18.00
CA THR A 448 12.19 -6.42 -18.76
C THR A 448 10.69 -6.67 -18.85
N GLY A 449 9.88 -5.61 -18.88
CA GLY A 449 8.45 -5.70 -19.13
C GLY A 449 7.92 -4.41 -19.76
N ASN A 450 6.93 -4.52 -20.65
CA ASN A 450 6.32 -3.36 -21.30
C ASN A 450 4.80 -3.50 -21.29
N GLY A 451 4.11 -2.61 -20.57
CA GLY A 451 2.66 -2.62 -20.47
C GLY A 451 2.10 -3.82 -19.71
N VAL A 452 2.86 -4.38 -18.77
CA VAL A 452 2.53 -5.62 -18.06
C VAL A 452 1.65 -5.36 -16.83
N ASN A 453 0.62 -6.18 -16.62
CA ASN A 453 -0.27 -6.08 -15.46
C ASN A 453 -0.15 -7.32 -14.55
N GLY A 454 -0.27 -7.16 -13.23
CA GLY A 454 -0.35 -8.26 -12.27
C GLY A 454 0.95 -9.07 -12.07
N VAL A 455 2.11 -8.51 -12.44
CA VAL A 455 3.39 -9.24 -12.34
C VAL A 455 3.85 -9.37 -10.89
N GLN A 456 4.40 -10.53 -10.53
CA GLN A 456 4.99 -10.80 -9.23
C GLN A 456 6.44 -11.28 -9.38
N ILE A 457 7.38 -10.56 -8.81
CA ILE A 457 8.81 -10.94 -8.74
C ILE A 457 9.17 -11.16 -7.28
N ARG A 458 9.67 -12.34 -6.92
CA ARG A 458 9.99 -12.67 -5.53
C ARG A 458 11.28 -13.46 -5.39
N ASP A 459 12.12 -13.14 -4.40
CA ASP A 459 13.31 -13.94 -4.09
C ASP A 459 14.21 -14.10 -5.32
N ILE A 460 14.63 -12.95 -5.89
CA ILE A 460 15.52 -12.88 -7.06
C ILE A 460 16.73 -12.03 -6.69
N ASN A 461 17.92 -12.54 -6.98
CA ASN A 461 19.15 -11.76 -6.87
C ASN A 461 19.69 -11.51 -8.28
N VAL A 462 19.92 -10.25 -8.62
CA VAL A 462 20.57 -9.87 -9.87
C VAL A 462 22.00 -9.47 -9.56
N VAL A 463 22.96 -10.10 -10.23
CA VAL A 463 24.39 -9.87 -10.03
C VAL A 463 25.04 -9.57 -11.39
N ASN A 464 25.83 -8.51 -11.48
CA ASN A 464 26.57 -8.16 -12.70
C ASN A 464 25.69 -7.95 -13.95
N ALA A 465 24.49 -7.36 -13.80
CA ALA A 465 23.72 -6.91 -14.95
C ALA A 465 24.43 -5.75 -15.65
N GLN A 466 24.73 -5.89 -16.95
CA GLN A 466 25.50 -4.85 -17.68
C GLN A 466 24.72 -3.57 -17.96
N ILE A 467 23.37 -3.66 -18.06
CA ILE A 467 22.50 -2.50 -18.28
C ILE A 467 21.64 -2.31 -17.03
N ASN A 468 20.41 -2.86 -16.97
CA ASN A 468 19.55 -2.67 -15.80
C ASN A 468 19.25 -3.99 -15.08
N ALA A 469 18.94 -3.97 -13.78
CA ALA A 469 18.46 -5.19 -13.11
C ALA A 469 16.96 -5.42 -13.38
N LEU A 470 16.16 -4.36 -13.34
CA LEU A 470 14.75 -4.37 -13.69
C LEU A 470 14.42 -3.12 -14.52
N ARG A 471 13.82 -3.30 -15.69
CA ARG A 471 13.26 -2.20 -16.50
C ARG A 471 11.81 -2.48 -16.81
N ILE A 472 10.91 -1.58 -16.42
CA ILE A 472 9.50 -1.64 -16.80
C ILE A 472 9.16 -0.39 -17.61
N GLU A 473 8.36 -0.57 -18.66
CA GLU A 473 7.90 0.50 -19.54
C GLU A 473 6.37 0.53 -19.63
N GLY A 474 5.82 1.70 -19.96
CA GLY A 474 4.38 1.86 -20.21
C GLY A 474 3.52 1.91 -18.94
N LEU A 475 2.25 1.53 -19.09
CA LEU A 475 1.30 1.39 -17.98
C LEU A 475 1.42 -0.01 -17.39
N ALA A 476 1.87 -0.13 -16.15
CA ALA A 476 2.14 -1.43 -15.54
C ALA A 476 1.64 -1.57 -14.09
N GLU A 477 1.44 -2.81 -13.66
CA GLU A 477 1.19 -3.17 -12.27
C GLU A 477 2.13 -4.30 -11.88
N VAL A 478 3.09 -4.00 -11.00
CA VAL A 478 4.18 -4.92 -10.65
C VAL A 478 4.43 -4.92 -9.14
N SER A 479 4.46 -6.11 -8.55
CA SER A 479 4.87 -6.31 -7.16
C SER A 479 6.22 -7.04 -7.12
N VAL A 480 7.12 -6.54 -6.27
CA VAL A 480 8.48 -7.04 -6.13
C VAL A 480 8.80 -7.23 -4.65
N SER A 481 9.28 -8.41 -4.28
CA SER A 481 9.64 -8.74 -2.90
C SER A 481 10.95 -9.52 -2.85
N ASP A 482 11.78 -9.27 -1.84
CA ASP A 482 13.07 -9.95 -1.68
C ASP A 482 13.92 -9.88 -2.97
N PHE A 483 14.15 -8.65 -3.44
CA PHE A 483 14.91 -8.36 -4.66
C PHE A 483 16.21 -7.66 -4.28
N SER A 484 17.34 -8.30 -4.62
CA SER A 484 18.67 -7.72 -4.40
C SER A 484 19.39 -7.49 -5.72
N VAL A 485 20.10 -6.38 -5.80
CA VAL A 485 20.91 -6.03 -6.97
C VAL A 485 22.34 -5.78 -6.54
N GLN A 486 23.27 -6.43 -7.21
CA GLN A 486 24.70 -6.30 -6.95
C GLN A 486 25.44 -5.99 -8.24
N GLN A 487 26.29 -4.95 -8.23
CA GLN A 487 27.21 -4.63 -9.32
C GLN A 487 26.51 -4.42 -10.67
N VAL A 488 25.52 -3.53 -10.73
CA VAL A 488 24.83 -3.18 -11.99
C VAL A 488 25.61 -2.10 -12.75
N GLY A 489 25.69 -2.23 -14.07
CA GLY A 489 26.40 -1.30 -14.97
C GLY A 489 25.62 -0.05 -15.35
N GLY A 490 24.28 -0.11 -15.38
CA GLY A 490 23.35 0.99 -15.57
C GLY A 490 22.43 1.17 -14.37
N ASP A 491 21.13 1.30 -14.59
CA ASP A 491 20.16 1.53 -13.52
C ASP A 491 19.80 0.23 -12.81
N ALA A 492 19.78 0.19 -11.48
CA ALA A 492 19.31 -1.01 -10.80
C ALA A 492 17.82 -1.25 -11.11
N ILE A 493 16.97 -0.27 -10.84
CA ILE A 493 15.55 -0.32 -11.18
C ILE A 493 15.21 0.90 -12.02
N ASP A 494 14.72 0.66 -13.23
CA ASP A 494 14.39 1.68 -14.21
C ASP A 494 12.89 1.69 -14.50
N LEU A 495 12.23 2.73 -14.01
CA LEU A 495 10.82 3.04 -14.21
C LEU A 495 10.65 4.40 -14.89
N SER A 496 11.65 4.85 -15.65
CA SER A 496 11.59 6.13 -16.35
C SER A 496 10.40 6.19 -17.34
N GLY A 497 9.67 7.31 -17.32
CA GLY A 497 8.50 7.55 -18.18
C GLY A 497 7.31 6.62 -17.97
N THR A 498 7.29 5.81 -16.91
CA THR A 498 6.22 4.83 -16.65
C THR A 498 4.98 5.44 -15.99
N SER A 499 3.90 4.65 -15.97
CA SER A 499 2.67 4.93 -15.23
C SER A 499 2.12 3.63 -14.62
N GLY A 500 1.24 3.73 -13.62
CA GLY A 500 0.64 2.57 -12.96
C GLY A 500 1.08 2.41 -11.50
N GLU A 501 1.14 1.18 -11.02
CA GLU A 501 1.34 0.86 -9.60
C GLU A 501 2.50 -0.12 -9.41
N PHE A 502 3.42 0.23 -8.51
CA PHE A 502 4.61 -0.56 -8.23
C PHE A 502 4.79 -0.71 -6.73
N ASP A 503 4.75 -1.95 -6.25
CA ASP A 503 4.91 -2.26 -4.83
C ASP A 503 6.19 -3.05 -4.59
N PHE A 504 7.16 -2.42 -3.94
CA PHE A 504 8.42 -3.03 -3.54
C PHE A 504 8.45 -3.28 -2.04
N ASN A 505 8.49 -4.54 -1.61
CA ASN A 505 8.66 -4.84 -0.18
C ASN A 505 10.07 -4.48 0.32
N MET A 506 11.09 -4.77 -0.47
CA MET A 506 12.47 -4.45 -0.14
C MET A 506 13.25 -4.22 -1.44
N ILE A 507 13.98 -3.10 -1.47
CA ILE A 507 15.02 -2.82 -2.46
C ILE A 507 16.35 -2.76 -1.71
N ASP A 508 17.25 -3.67 -2.04
CA ASP A 508 18.63 -3.67 -1.54
C ASP A 508 19.61 -3.68 -2.72
N ILE A 509 20.24 -2.53 -2.96
CA ILE A 509 21.17 -2.31 -4.06
C ILE A 509 22.57 -2.09 -3.48
N SER A 510 23.55 -2.86 -3.95
CA SER A 510 24.95 -2.71 -3.56
C SER A 510 25.90 -2.69 -4.76
N GLY A 511 26.97 -1.91 -4.64
CA GLY A 511 27.94 -1.74 -5.73
C GLY A 511 27.34 -1.07 -6.98
N LEU A 512 26.39 -0.13 -6.80
CA LEU A 512 25.87 0.66 -7.91
C LEU A 512 27.02 1.43 -8.59
N GLY A 513 27.12 1.28 -9.92
CA GLY A 513 28.09 1.96 -10.77
C GLY A 513 27.70 3.43 -11.03
N ASN A 514 27.82 3.89 -12.28
CA ASN A 514 27.51 5.26 -12.70
C ASN A 514 26.03 5.49 -13.05
N GLY A 515 25.17 4.47 -12.94
CA GLY A 515 23.73 4.59 -13.17
C GLY A 515 22.94 5.03 -11.94
N THR A 516 21.64 4.77 -11.99
CA THR A 516 20.68 5.16 -10.96
C THR A 516 20.21 3.96 -10.14
N GLY A 517 20.09 4.08 -8.83
CA GLY A 517 19.52 3.03 -8.00
C GLY A 517 18.03 2.81 -8.31
N LEU A 518 17.22 3.86 -8.19
CA LEU A 518 15.82 3.88 -8.59
C LEU A 518 15.55 5.06 -9.53
N ASN A 519 15.35 4.79 -10.80
CA ASN A 519 15.09 5.80 -11.82
C ASN A 519 13.57 5.99 -12.01
N LEU A 520 13.04 7.15 -11.62
CA LEU A 520 11.66 7.58 -11.82
C LEU A 520 11.57 8.79 -12.77
N ASN A 521 12.60 9.07 -13.55
CA ASN A 521 12.66 10.22 -14.43
C ASN A 521 11.44 10.28 -15.35
N GLY A 522 10.67 11.38 -15.31
CA GLY A 522 9.45 11.56 -16.09
C GLY A 522 8.30 10.60 -15.73
N SER A 523 8.40 9.83 -14.66
CA SER A 523 7.39 8.84 -14.26
C SER A 523 6.17 9.50 -13.62
N SER A 524 5.01 8.95 -13.95
CA SER A 524 3.71 9.28 -13.34
C SER A 524 3.17 8.14 -12.47
N ALA A 525 3.98 7.12 -12.22
CA ALA A 525 3.60 5.93 -11.45
C ALA A 525 3.44 6.21 -9.96
N ASN A 526 2.66 5.36 -9.28
CA ASN A 526 2.61 5.27 -7.83
C ASN A 526 3.56 4.16 -7.38
N VAL A 527 4.61 4.53 -6.66
CA VAL A 527 5.66 3.61 -6.21
C VAL A 527 5.65 3.51 -4.69
N GLY A 528 5.18 2.38 -4.17
CA GLY A 528 5.30 2.00 -2.78
C GLY A 528 6.60 1.24 -2.54
N VAL A 529 7.40 1.68 -1.57
CA VAL A 529 8.59 0.94 -1.11
C VAL A 529 8.50 0.76 0.40
N ASN A 530 8.58 -0.48 0.88
CA ASN A 530 8.63 -0.70 2.32
C ASN A 530 10.04 -0.39 2.86
N THR A 531 11.10 -0.98 2.32
CA THR A 531 12.50 -0.63 2.69
C THR A 531 13.34 -0.30 1.45
N LEU A 532 14.08 0.82 1.50
CA LEU A 532 14.98 1.27 0.42
C LEU A 532 16.41 1.44 0.93
N ASN A 533 17.33 0.59 0.44
CA ASN A 533 18.77 0.71 0.66
C ASN A 533 19.51 0.77 -0.68
N ILE A 534 20.41 1.74 -0.82
CA ILE A 534 21.23 1.94 -2.01
C ILE A 534 22.65 2.25 -1.58
N THR A 535 23.60 1.39 -1.97
CA THR A 535 25.03 1.62 -1.77
C THR A 535 25.74 1.64 -3.12
N GLY A 536 26.23 2.82 -3.50
CA GLY A 536 27.04 3.01 -4.68
C GLY A 536 28.54 2.79 -4.45
N THR A 537 29.28 3.00 -5.53
CA THR A 537 30.75 2.94 -5.58
C THR A 537 31.41 4.31 -5.59
N GLY A 538 30.63 5.40 -5.55
CA GLY A 538 31.11 6.76 -5.74
C GLY A 538 31.43 7.11 -7.19
N ALA A 539 30.95 6.32 -8.16
CA ALA A 539 31.22 6.57 -9.58
C ALA A 539 30.59 7.88 -10.05
N GLU A 540 31.30 8.60 -10.93
CA GLU A 540 30.81 9.85 -11.52
C GLU A 540 29.46 9.65 -12.20
N GLY A 541 28.51 10.57 -11.96
CA GLY A 541 27.14 10.49 -12.49
C GLY A 541 26.19 9.56 -11.72
N SER A 542 26.67 8.80 -10.73
CA SER A 542 25.82 7.89 -9.96
C SER A 542 24.72 8.63 -9.17
N THR A 543 23.50 8.11 -9.26
CA THR A 543 22.33 8.70 -8.59
C THR A 543 21.63 7.64 -7.73
N GLY A 544 21.26 7.98 -6.51
CA GLY A 544 20.46 7.09 -5.65
C GLY A 544 19.06 6.94 -6.23
N VAL A 545 18.30 8.04 -6.23
CA VAL A 545 16.94 8.11 -6.75
C VAL A 545 16.82 9.32 -7.69
N ASP A 546 16.45 9.09 -8.94
CA ASP A 546 16.17 10.16 -9.92
C ASP A 546 14.65 10.40 -10.00
N MET A 547 14.22 11.62 -9.68
CA MET A 547 12.82 12.08 -9.78
C MET A 547 12.68 13.31 -10.70
N GLY A 548 13.64 13.55 -11.60
CA GLY A 548 13.58 14.61 -12.61
C GLY A 548 12.32 14.47 -13.47
N GLY A 549 11.51 15.52 -13.59
CA GLY A 549 10.26 15.50 -14.36
C GLY A 549 9.15 14.56 -13.85
N ALA A 550 9.34 13.88 -12.72
CA ALA A 550 8.35 12.96 -12.17
C ALA A 550 7.09 13.70 -11.71
N THR A 551 5.91 13.10 -11.90
CA THR A 551 4.61 13.65 -11.45
C THR A 551 3.79 12.68 -10.60
N GLY A 552 4.30 11.47 -10.39
CA GLY A 552 3.66 10.42 -9.62
C GLY A 552 3.93 10.52 -8.12
N THR A 553 4.01 9.35 -7.46
CA THR A 553 4.32 9.26 -6.04
C THR A 553 5.45 8.27 -5.76
N LEU A 554 6.32 8.60 -4.80
CA LEU A 554 7.25 7.67 -4.17
C LEU A 554 7.02 7.67 -2.67
N SER A 555 6.56 6.56 -2.12
CA SER A 555 6.30 6.41 -0.68
C SER A 555 7.19 5.34 -0.08
N VAL A 556 8.20 5.77 0.69
CA VAL A 556 9.10 4.88 1.43
C VAL A 556 8.63 4.78 2.89
N THR A 557 8.27 3.57 3.35
CA THR A 557 7.68 3.36 4.69
C THR A 557 8.75 3.30 5.78
N ASN A 558 9.79 2.50 5.56
CA ASN A 558 10.94 2.31 6.43
C ASN A 558 12.19 2.73 5.65
N ALA A 559 12.45 4.04 5.59
CA ALA A 559 13.60 4.57 4.88
C ALA A 559 14.91 3.98 5.45
N GLY A 560 15.72 3.41 4.56
CA GLY A 560 17.04 2.88 4.89
C GLY A 560 18.14 3.90 4.64
N THR A 561 19.26 3.44 4.10
CA THR A 561 20.42 4.29 3.78
C THR A 561 20.63 4.38 2.27
N ILE A 562 20.80 5.61 1.77
CA ILE A 562 21.34 5.90 0.44
C ILE A 562 22.75 6.45 0.63
N GLN A 563 23.77 5.76 0.12
CA GLN A 563 25.16 6.15 0.36
C GLN A 563 26.11 5.89 -0.82
N ASN A 564 27.24 6.59 -0.82
CA ASN A 564 28.33 6.44 -1.80
C ASN A 564 27.85 6.62 -3.24
N VAL A 565 26.96 7.57 -3.46
CA VAL A 565 26.48 8.03 -4.77
C VAL A 565 26.78 9.51 -4.92
N VAL A 566 26.95 9.99 -6.16
CA VAL A 566 27.22 11.42 -6.41
C VAL A 566 25.99 12.24 -6.05
N THR A 567 24.79 11.83 -6.45
CA THR A 567 23.53 12.48 -6.05
C THR A 567 22.64 11.50 -5.29
N GLY A 568 22.16 11.86 -4.10
CA GLY A 568 21.26 11.03 -3.31
C GLY A 568 19.86 10.98 -3.92
N PHE A 569 19.17 12.12 -3.89
CA PHE A 569 17.94 12.36 -4.65
C PHE A 569 18.14 13.48 -5.68
N ASP A 570 17.78 13.20 -6.93
CA ASP A 570 17.83 14.19 -8.01
C ASP A 570 16.43 14.68 -8.41
N PHE A 571 16.30 15.99 -8.59
CA PHE A 571 15.08 16.66 -9.03
C PHE A 571 15.42 17.76 -10.03
N ASP A 572 14.45 18.16 -10.85
CA ASP A 572 14.61 19.23 -11.83
C ASP A 572 13.43 20.22 -11.81
N ALA A 573 13.50 21.22 -12.69
CA ALA A 573 12.45 22.24 -12.80
C ALA A 573 11.08 21.71 -13.28
N ASN A 574 11.02 20.49 -13.80
CA ASN A 574 9.79 19.83 -14.25
C ASN A 574 9.21 18.87 -13.20
N SER A 575 9.96 18.53 -12.15
CA SER A 575 9.50 17.68 -11.05
C SER A 575 8.27 18.28 -10.36
N ASN A 576 7.23 17.46 -10.21
CA ASN A 576 5.96 17.79 -9.57
C ASN A 576 5.32 16.52 -8.97
N ALA A 577 6.10 15.78 -8.20
CA ALA A 577 5.69 14.52 -7.57
C ALA A 577 5.38 14.71 -6.08
N THR A 578 4.85 13.67 -5.45
CA THR A 578 4.82 13.54 -3.98
C THR A 578 5.85 12.50 -3.53
N LEU A 579 6.74 12.89 -2.61
CA LEU A 579 7.72 12.01 -1.98
C LEU A 579 7.48 11.92 -0.48
N ASN A 580 7.54 10.71 0.06
CA ASN A 580 7.67 10.44 1.47
C ASN A 580 8.91 9.59 1.75
N TYR A 581 9.96 10.19 2.32
CA TYR A 581 11.18 9.52 2.78
C TYR A 581 11.57 10.08 4.15
N GLN A 582 11.13 9.45 5.23
CA GLN A 582 11.32 9.95 6.59
C GLN A 582 12.21 9.02 7.41
N ASN A 583 12.95 9.55 8.38
CA ASN A 583 13.82 8.79 9.30
C ASN A 583 14.98 8.02 8.63
N GLY A 584 15.28 8.30 7.36
CA GLY A 584 16.36 7.65 6.62
C GLY A 584 17.71 8.35 6.79
N ILE A 585 18.74 7.82 6.14
CA ILE A 585 20.08 8.41 6.06
C ILE A 585 20.46 8.60 4.60
N ILE A 586 20.89 9.81 4.24
CA ILE A 586 21.44 10.11 2.92
C ILE A 586 22.88 10.58 3.10
N ASN A 587 23.83 9.79 2.62
CA ASN A 587 25.26 10.06 2.64
C ASN A 587 25.81 10.09 1.20
N ALA A 588 25.69 11.23 0.54
CA ALA A 588 25.99 11.38 -0.89
C ALA A 588 26.75 12.68 -1.16
N GLY A 589 27.31 12.80 -2.38
CA GLY A 589 27.96 14.03 -2.80
C GLY A 589 27.03 15.24 -2.76
N ILE A 590 25.87 15.10 -3.38
CA ILE A 590 24.73 16.02 -3.32
C ILE A 590 23.61 15.22 -2.65
N PRO A 591 23.36 15.38 -1.32
CA PRO A 591 22.33 14.60 -0.65
C PRO A 591 20.96 14.75 -1.32
N VAL A 592 20.58 15.99 -1.64
CA VAL A 592 19.35 16.29 -2.39
C VAL A 592 19.61 17.44 -3.35
N ASN A 593 19.34 17.26 -4.64
CA ASN A 593 19.37 18.34 -5.61
C ASN A 593 17.98 18.98 -5.74
N THR A 594 17.84 20.23 -5.30
CA THR A 594 16.57 20.99 -5.29
C THR A 594 16.52 22.08 -6.36
N VAL A 595 17.58 22.20 -7.17
CA VAL A 595 17.79 23.35 -8.04
C VAL A 595 16.69 23.44 -9.11
N GLY A 596 15.97 24.56 -9.11
CA GLY A 596 14.92 24.85 -10.09
C GLY A 596 13.53 24.28 -9.75
N VAL A 597 13.40 23.49 -8.68
CA VAL A 597 12.14 22.87 -8.27
C VAL A 597 11.19 23.91 -7.67
N ILE A 598 9.99 24.01 -8.24
CA ILE A 598 8.95 24.97 -7.79
C ILE A 598 7.59 24.32 -7.47
N ASN A 599 7.39 23.04 -7.81
CA ASN A 599 6.16 22.28 -7.59
C ASN A 599 6.47 20.92 -6.91
N GLY A 600 5.41 20.21 -6.49
CA GLY A 600 5.50 18.94 -5.78
C GLY A 600 5.59 19.10 -4.26
N GLU A 601 5.51 17.99 -3.53
CA GLU A 601 5.66 17.95 -2.07
C GLU A 601 6.65 16.86 -1.70
N TYR A 602 7.80 17.24 -1.13
CA TYR A 602 8.89 16.31 -0.85
C TYR A 602 9.18 16.27 0.65
N ASN A 603 8.77 15.20 1.30
CA ASN A 603 8.88 15.06 2.75
C ASN A 603 10.13 14.25 3.14
N PHE A 604 11.07 14.94 3.79
CA PHE A 604 12.30 14.42 4.37
C PHE A 604 12.38 14.59 5.91
N ILE A 605 11.24 14.71 6.60
CA ILE A 605 11.22 14.88 8.06
C ILE A 605 12.03 13.77 8.76
N ASP A 606 12.81 14.18 9.76
CA ASP A 606 13.71 13.32 10.55
C ASP A 606 14.78 12.55 9.75
N THR A 607 15.01 12.90 8.48
CA THR A 607 16.12 12.37 7.68
C THR A 607 17.45 12.97 8.11
N THR A 608 18.49 12.15 8.19
CA THR A 608 19.86 12.59 8.45
C THR A 608 20.61 12.78 7.14
N PHE A 609 21.16 13.97 6.93
CA PHE A 609 21.96 14.31 5.74
C PHE A 609 23.45 14.38 6.10
N ILE A 610 24.25 13.57 5.41
CA ILE A 610 25.71 13.60 5.45
C ILE A 610 26.18 13.95 4.04
N LYS A 611 26.99 14.99 3.92
CA LYS A 611 27.49 15.43 2.62
C LYS A 611 28.92 14.95 2.41
N ASP A 612 29.13 14.15 1.37
CA ASP A 612 30.46 13.69 0.98
C ASP A 612 31.08 14.64 -0.05
N ASN A 613 31.87 15.59 0.42
CA ASN A 613 32.50 16.59 -0.44
C ASN A 613 33.61 16.02 -1.34
N ASN A 614 34.06 14.78 -1.15
CA ASN A 614 34.99 14.13 -2.07
C ASN A 614 34.28 13.64 -3.34
N LEU A 615 32.95 13.46 -3.29
CA LEU A 615 32.13 13.06 -4.45
C LEU A 615 31.59 14.27 -5.24
N SER A 616 31.23 15.36 -4.57
CA SER A 616 30.75 16.58 -5.23
C SER A 616 30.90 17.82 -4.37
N LEU A 617 31.31 18.92 -5.01
CA LEU A 617 31.35 20.25 -4.39
C LEU A 617 29.99 20.97 -4.42
N GLN A 618 29.04 20.53 -5.23
CA GLN A 618 27.73 21.20 -5.33
C GLN A 618 26.91 21.03 -4.05
N THR A 619 26.15 22.06 -3.66
CA THR A 619 25.30 22.01 -2.45
C THR A 619 23.98 21.28 -2.69
N GLY A 620 23.45 21.29 -3.91
CA GLY A 620 22.08 20.90 -4.20
C GLY A 620 21.02 21.97 -3.91
N PHE A 621 21.41 23.15 -3.42
CA PHE A 621 20.53 24.30 -3.17
C PHE A 621 20.90 25.53 -3.99
N GLY A 622 21.83 25.36 -4.94
CA GLY A 622 22.54 26.46 -5.59
C GLY A 622 23.88 26.73 -4.89
N GLY A 623 24.91 26.96 -5.69
CA GLY A 623 26.28 27.17 -5.22
C GLY A 623 27.08 25.89 -4.96
N ASN A 624 28.33 26.09 -4.57
CA ASN A 624 29.36 25.10 -4.34
C ASN A 624 30.03 25.29 -2.97
N MET A 625 30.67 24.22 -2.50
CA MET A 625 31.55 24.22 -1.34
C MET A 625 33.01 24.15 -1.80
N TYR A 626 33.91 24.88 -1.15
CA TYR A 626 35.34 24.86 -1.43
C TYR A 626 36.13 24.69 -0.13
N PHE A 627 37.14 23.82 -0.15
CA PHE A 627 38.08 23.63 0.94
C PHE A 627 39.42 24.29 0.59
N VAL A 628 39.87 25.20 1.45
CA VAL A 628 41.02 26.08 1.23
C VAL A 628 42.08 25.82 2.30
N ASP A 629 43.30 25.57 1.86
CA ASP A 629 44.48 25.34 2.70
C ASP A 629 45.64 26.28 2.30
N ALA A 630 46.61 26.44 3.20
CA ALA A 630 47.83 27.22 2.97
C ALA A 630 48.70 26.64 1.84
N THR A 631 48.66 25.33 1.64
CA THR A 631 49.44 24.62 0.60
C THR A 631 48.60 24.10 -0.57
N GLY A 632 47.28 24.37 -0.53
CA GLY A 632 46.32 23.85 -1.49
C GLY A 632 46.62 24.26 -2.93
N ASN A 633 46.62 23.28 -3.83
CA ASN A 633 46.77 23.46 -5.28
C ASN A 633 45.75 22.63 -6.08
N GLY A 634 44.78 22.05 -5.37
CA GLY A 634 43.73 21.20 -5.90
C GLY A 634 42.50 21.95 -6.37
N LEU A 635 41.42 21.17 -6.56
CA LEU A 635 40.12 21.67 -7.01
C LEU A 635 39.21 22.13 -5.86
N GLY A 636 39.64 21.94 -4.60
CA GLY A 636 38.92 22.43 -3.42
C GLY A 636 38.02 21.39 -2.76
N THR A 637 38.35 20.09 -2.87
CA THR A 637 37.71 19.01 -2.08
C THR A 637 38.47 18.81 -0.76
N PRO A 638 37.90 18.13 0.25
CA PRO A 638 38.60 17.82 1.49
C PRO A 638 39.94 17.10 1.30
N ASP A 639 40.01 16.11 0.40
CA ASP A 639 41.24 15.35 0.14
C ASP A 639 42.20 16.06 -0.84
N ASN A 640 41.78 17.17 -1.44
CA ASN A 640 42.55 17.92 -2.42
C ASN A 640 42.19 19.42 -2.35
N PRO A 641 42.54 20.11 -1.25
CA PRO A 641 42.16 21.49 -1.00
C PRO A 641 42.84 22.44 -1.99
N THR A 642 42.29 23.65 -2.11
CA THR A 642 42.75 24.69 -3.03
C THR A 642 43.33 25.90 -2.28
N SER A 643 43.85 26.90 -3.00
CA SER A 643 44.39 28.12 -2.40
C SER A 643 43.32 29.22 -2.26
N ALA A 644 43.59 30.21 -1.40
CA ALA A 644 42.71 31.37 -1.24
C ALA A 644 42.50 32.14 -2.57
N ASP A 645 43.58 32.34 -3.34
CA ASP A 645 43.51 33.02 -4.64
C ASP A 645 42.68 32.25 -5.68
N PHE A 646 42.72 30.91 -5.63
CA PHE A 646 41.92 30.07 -6.52
C PHE A 646 40.44 30.20 -6.19
N VAL A 647 40.05 30.11 -4.91
CA VAL A 647 38.64 30.23 -4.53
C VAL A 647 38.11 31.63 -4.82
N GLU A 648 38.91 32.67 -4.62
CA GLU A 648 38.51 34.04 -4.96
C GLU A 648 38.19 34.17 -6.47
N THR A 649 38.94 33.49 -7.33
CA THR A 649 38.72 33.52 -8.78
C THR A 649 37.50 32.68 -9.20
N ASN A 650 37.25 31.54 -8.56
CA ASN A 650 36.30 30.53 -9.04
C ASN A 650 34.97 30.47 -8.29
N ALA A 651 34.93 30.90 -7.03
CA ALA A 651 33.69 30.95 -6.27
C ALA A 651 32.77 32.06 -6.82
N THR A 652 31.49 31.91 -6.57
CA THR A 652 30.41 32.78 -7.02
C THR A 652 29.54 33.19 -5.82
N GLU A 653 28.56 34.06 -6.06
CA GLU A 653 27.61 34.46 -5.01
C GLU A 653 26.87 33.23 -4.46
N GLY A 654 26.71 33.14 -3.14
CA GLY A 654 26.06 32.01 -2.47
C GLY A 654 26.95 30.80 -2.20
N ASP A 655 28.20 30.78 -2.70
CA ASP A 655 29.14 29.69 -2.42
C ASP A 655 29.63 29.71 -0.97
N ILE A 656 30.08 28.54 -0.52
CA ILE A 656 30.52 28.27 0.85
C ILE A 656 32.00 27.89 0.81
N ILE A 657 32.79 28.54 1.64
CA ILE A 657 34.24 28.42 1.66
C ILE A 657 34.63 27.95 3.06
N PHE A 658 35.39 26.86 3.12
CA PHE A 658 35.94 26.28 4.33
C PHE A 658 37.45 26.51 4.38
N LEU A 659 37.93 27.14 5.43
CA LEU A 659 39.34 27.25 5.74
C LEU A 659 39.75 26.04 6.59
N VAL A 660 40.70 25.26 6.09
CA VAL A 660 41.23 24.07 6.76
C VAL A 660 42.70 24.27 7.13
N GLU A 661 43.11 23.67 8.23
CA GLU A 661 44.50 23.69 8.69
C GLU A 661 45.17 22.35 8.35
N GLU A 662 45.91 22.27 7.24
CA GLU A 662 46.66 21.07 6.89
C GLU A 662 48.09 21.11 7.44
N GLY A 663 48.38 20.26 8.43
CA GLY A 663 49.75 19.90 8.80
C GLY A 663 50.57 20.94 9.58
N GLY A 664 49.95 21.97 10.18
CA GLY A 664 50.67 23.01 10.94
C GLY A 664 51.50 23.93 10.04
N THR A 665 51.10 24.07 8.78
CA THR A 665 51.87 24.69 7.68
C THR A 665 51.89 26.22 7.73
N GLY A 666 51.15 26.83 8.67
CA GLY A 666 51.12 28.26 8.89
C GLY A 666 49.89 28.90 8.26
N ASN A 667 49.91 30.23 8.12
CA ASN A 667 48.72 30.96 7.69
C ASN A 667 48.33 30.64 6.24
N ILE A 668 47.03 30.60 5.96
CA ILE A 668 46.46 30.61 4.60
C ILE A 668 46.66 32.03 4.04
N PHE A 669 47.59 32.19 3.10
CA PHE A 669 47.88 33.49 2.51
C PHE A 669 47.03 33.74 1.26
N ALA A 670 46.23 34.80 1.29
CA ALA A 670 45.63 35.40 0.09
C ALA A 670 46.52 36.55 -0.40
N THR A 671 46.76 36.62 -1.71
CA THR A 671 47.72 37.57 -2.30
C THR A 671 47.33 39.02 -1.99
N GLU A 672 46.05 39.37 -2.12
CA GLU A 672 45.50 40.71 -1.84
C GLU A 672 44.42 40.67 -0.74
N GLY A 673 44.50 39.70 0.17
CA GLY A 673 43.40 39.39 1.09
C GLY A 673 42.30 38.58 0.42
N LEU A 674 41.50 37.86 1.22
CA LEU A 674 40.39 37.08 0.68
C LEU A 674 39.16 37.98 0.52
N VAL A 675 38.69 38.15 -0.72
CA VAL A 675 37.51 38.97 -1.04
C VAL A 675 36.26 38.09 -1.15
N LEU A 676 35.28 38.34 -0.28
CA LEU A 676 33.98 37.69 -0.37
C LEU A 676 33.10 38.34 -1.44
N ARG A 677 32.18 37.54 -1.97
CA ARG A 677 31.04 37.97 -2.79
C ARG A 677 29.75 37.93 -1.96
N ASN A 678 28.70 38.54 -2.50
CA ASN A 678 27.42 38.59 -1.80
C ASN A 678 26.90 37.18 -1.49
N ASN A 679 26.23 37.03 -0.35
CA ASN A 679 25.61 35.78 0.12
C ASN A 679 26.59 34.62 0.37
N GLN A 680 27.91 34.86 0.36
CA GLN A 680 28.88 33.80 0.64
C GLN A 680 28.99 33.50 2.14
N GLN A 681 29.38 32.27 2.45
CA GLN A 681 29.76 31.87 3.80
C GLN A 681 31.24 31.50 3.83
N LEU A 682 31.98 32.02 4.79
CA LEU A 682 33.38 31.67 5.08
C LEU A 682 33.46 31.06 6.48
N LEU A 683 33.82 29.78 6.57
CA LEU A 683 33.82 29.01 7.80
C LEU A 683 35.21 28.41 8.05
N GLY A 684 35.55 28.20 9.32
CA GLY A 684 36.61 27.27 9.73
C GLY A 684 36.05 26.22 10.67
N PHE A 685 36.96 25.49 11.33
CA PHE A 685 36.64 24.40 12.25
C PHE A 685 37.07 24.68 13.70
N ALA A 686 37.20 25.95 14.10
CA ALA A 686 37.56 26.32 15.48
C ALA A 686 36.56 25.81 16.54
N ALA A 687 35.30 25.60 16.15
CA ALA A 687 34.25 25.03 16.99
C ALA A 687 34.08 23.50 16.83
N GLY A 688 34.91 22.84 16.01
CA GLY A 688 34.76 21.45 15.57
C GLY A 688 34.06 21.35 14.21
N ASP A 689 33.37 20.22 13.96
CA ASP A 689 32.61 19.99 12.71
C ASP A 689 31.63 21.13 12.43
N ALA A 690 31.63 21.61 11.18
CA ALA A 690 30.79 22.70 10.73
C ALA A 690 29.40 22.20 10.34
N ILE A 691 28.36 23.02 10.60
CA ILE A 691 26.99 22.75 10.18
C ILE A 691 26.53 23.84 9.22
N VAL A 692 26.18 23.45 8.00
CA VAL A 692 25.56 24.36 7.02
C VAL A 692 24.08 24.01 6.92
N ASP A 693 23.20 24.97 7.17
CA ASP A 693 21.75 24.75 7.22
C ASP A 693 21.06 25.37 5.99
N PHE A 694 20.45 24.51 5.17
CA PHE A 694 19.64 24.89 4.00
C PHE A 694 18.13 24.77 4.27
N THR A 695 17.73 24.58 5.52
CA THR A 695 16.32 24.44 5.91
C THR A 695 15.52 25.67 5.48
N GLY A 696 14.43 25.43 4.74
CA GLY A 696 13.54 26.49 4.27
C GLY A 696 14.03 27.26 3.04
N VAL A 697 15.19 26.91 2.46
CA VAL A 697 15.66 27.51 1.20
C VAL A 697 14.71 27.18 0.05
N ASN A 698 14.20 25.95 -0.01
CA ASN A 698 13.15 25.55 -0.94
C ASN A 698 11.88 25.11 -0.18
N PRO A 699 10.74 25.80 -0.33
CA PRO A 699 9.52 25.51 0.44
C PRO A 699 8.83 24.18 0.07
N GLN A 700 9.16 23.55 -1.07
CA GLN A 700 8.59 22.25 -1.43
C GLN A 700 9.21 21.09 -0.65
N PHE A 701 10.35 21.32 0.01
CA PHE A 701 11.11 20.32 0.73
C PHE A 701 10.90 20.49 2.23
N GLN A 702 10.26 19.51 2.85
CA GLN A 702 9.97 19.49 4.29
C GLN A 702 11.04 18.68 5.02
N GLY A 703 11.50 19.16 6.17
CA GLY A 703 12.55 18.53 6.96
C GLY A 703 13.66 19.52 7.30
N ARG A 704 14.69 19.04 8.01
CA ARG A 704 15.85 19.84 8.40
C ARG A 704 17.04 19.49 7.51
N PHE A 705 17.41 20.40 6.63
CA PHE A 705 18.52 20.24 5.67
C PHE A 705 19.83 20.80 6.23
N ALA A 706 20.20 20.34 7.42
CA ALA A 706 21.46 20.68 8.06
C ALA A 706 22.53 19.67 7.66
N TYR A 707 23.49 20.10 6.85
CA TYR A 707 24.62 19.28 6.41
C TYR A 707 25.75 19.40 7.43
N THR A 708 26.12 18.27 8.02
CA THR A 708 27.32 18.16 8.85
C THR A 708 28.53 17.99 7.94
N ILE A 709 29.51 18.87 8.11
CA ILE A 709 30.78 18.86 7.39
C ILE A 709 31.88 18.60 8.42
N SER A 710 32.51 17.43 8.33
CA SER A 710 33.58 17.09 9.26
C SER A 710 34.88 17.82 8.94
N ASP A 711 35.63 18.17 9.97
CA ASP A 711 37.00 18.70 9.81
C ASP A 711 37.89 17.62 9.17
N PRO A 712 38.35 17.80 7.91
CA PRO A 712 39.10 16.76 7.22
C PRO A 712 40.51 16.57 7.76
N THR A 713 41.06 17.57 8.47
CA THR A 713 42.41 17.49 9.04
C THR A 713 42.39 17.14 10.52
N GLY A 714 41.28 17.41 11.20
CA GLY A 714 41.12 17.23 12.65
C GLY A 714 41.97 18.21 13.48
N ASN A 715 42.52 19.25 12.84
CA ASN A 715 43.41 20.22 13.48
C ASN A 715 42.65 21.47 13.99
N GLY A 716 41.37 21.62 13.65
CA GLY A 716 40.51 22.69 14.14
C GLY A 716 40.76 24.04 13.44
N SER A 717 41.04 25.08 14.22
CA SER A 717 41.05 26.47 13.71
C SER A 717 42.19 26.72 12.71
N ALA A 718 41.83 27.06 11.48
CA ALA A 718 42.73 27.65 10.50
C ALA A 718 43.04 29.14 10.80
N THR A 719 44.14 29.66 10.24
CA THR A 719 44.48 31.09 10.30
C THR A 719 44.55 31.70 8.91
N LEU A 720 43.69 32.66 8.61
CA LEU A 720 43.71 33.45 7.37
C LEU A 720 44.70 34.62 7.49
N SER A 721 45.43 34.90 6.40
CA SER A 721 46.36 36.02 6.31
C SER A 721 46.47 36.60 4.90
N ASN A 722 47.06 37.79 4.80
CA ASN A 722 47.37 38.49 3.56
C ASN A 722 48.88 38.49 3.29
N ASN A 723 49.26 38.67 2.01
CA ASN A 723 50.68 38.81 1.63
C ASN A 723 51.20 40.26 1.68
N GLY A 724 50.36 41.20 2.16
CA GLY A 724 50.68 42.61 2.44
C GLY A 724 49.86 43.61 1.60
N GLY A 725 49.49 44.75 2.20
CA GLY A 725 48.91 45.91 1.51
C GLY A 725 47.38 46.00 1.47
N ALA A 726 46.67 44.88 1.59
CA ALA A 726 45.20 44.80 1.69
C ALA A 726 44.75 44.14 2.99
N ALA A 727 43.48 44.30 3.39
CA ALA A 727 42.94 43.62 4.57
C ALA A 727 43.01 42.09 4.43
N ALA A 728 43.12 41.33 5.52
CA ALA A 728 43.15 39.87 5.42
C ALA A 728 41.81 39.28 4.92
N LEU A 729 40.69 39.89 5.32
CA LEU A 729 39.36 39.55 4.84
C LEU A 729 38.60 40.81 4.41
N LEU A 730 38.03 40.78 3.21
CA LEU A 730 37.15 41.83 2.69
C LEU A 730 35.70 41.32 2.63
N LEU A 731 34.79 42.04 3.28
CA LEU A 731 33.38 41.69 3.38
C LEU A 731 32.56 42.17 2.16
N ALA A 732 31.52 41.40 1.83
CA ALA A 732 30.45 41.77 0.91
C ALA A 732 29.11 41.78 1.64
N SER A 733 28.00 41.91 0.91
CA SER A 733 26.66 41.92 1.51
C SER A 733 26.17 40.51 1.83
N ASP A 734 25.39 40.38 2.90
CA ASP A 734 24.73 39.13 3.30
C ASP A 734 25.69 37.97 3.58
N VAL A 735 26.91 38.28 4.05
CA VAL A 735 27.95 37.28 4.32
C VAL A 735 27.86 36.69 5.73
N GLN A 736 28.29 35.44 5.85
CA GLN A 736 28.54 34.78 7.14
C GLN A 736 30.00 34.42 7.28
N VAL A 737 30.62 34.77 8.40
CA VAL A 737 32.05 34.57 8.65
C VAL A 737 32.22 33.97 10.04
N ARG A 738 32.77 32.76 10.16
CA ARG A 738 32.91 32.15 11.49
C ARG A 738 33.99 31.09 11.67
N ASP A 739 34.40 30.90 12.91
CA ASP A 739 35.17 29.74 13.40
C ASP A 739 36.61 29.62 12.85
N PHE A 740 37.32 30.74 12.69
CA PHE A 740 38.74 30.77 12.33
C PHE A 740 39.47 32.00 12.91
N SER A 741 40.80 31.99 12.80
CA SER A 741 41.67 33.09 13.24
C SER A 741 42.15 33.93 12.07
N ILE A 742 42.46 35.20 12.31
CA ILE A 742 43.03 36.12 11.34
C ILE A 742 44.33 36.70 11.89
N SER A 743 45.36 36.72 11.03
CA SER A 743 46.62 37.41 11.27
C SER A 743 47.01 38.20 10.04
N THR A 744 47.52 39.42 10.20
CA THR A 744 47.87 40.29 9.08
C THR A 744 49.38 40.46 8.92
N VAL A 745 49.83 40.71 7.69
CA VAL A 745 51.20 41.13 7.36
C VAL A 745 51.21 42.58 6.88
N GLY A 746 52.11 43.40 7.44
CA GLY A 746 52.21 44.82 7.09
C GLY A 746 51.04 45.66 7.63
N GLU A 747 50.98 46.93 7.25
CA GLU A 747 49.93 47.88 7.68
C GLU A 747 48.58 47.57 7.02
N SER A 748 47.85 46.58 7.56
CA SER A 748 46.59 46.09 6.97
C SER A 748 45.56 45.73 8.04
N ASP A 749 44.29 45.84 7.66
CA ASP A 749 43.16 45.50 8.53
C ASP A 749 42.99 43.99 8.65
N GLY A 750 42.53 43.52 9.81
CA GLY A 750 42.10 42.12 9.96
C GLY A 750 40.88 41.85 9.09
N ILE A 751 39.79 42.57 9.38
CA ILE A 751 38.53 42.54 8.61
C ILE A 751 38.20 43.94 8.13
N PHE A 752 37.92 44.08 6.84
CA PHE A 752 37.47 45.33 6.22
C PHE A 752 36.15 45.13 5.48
N GLY A 753 35.20 46.04 5.64
CA GLY A 753 33.96 46.07 4.86
C GLY A 753 33.63 47.48 4.43
N GLU A 754 33.29 47.68 3.15
CA GLU A 754 32.93 48.98 2.59
C GLU A 754 31.61 48.90 1.81
N ASN A 755 30.66 49.77 2.15
CA ASN A 755 29.35 49.93 1.49
C ASN A 755 28.57 48.61 1.34
N PHE A 756 28.58 47.76 2.37
CA PHE A 756 27.90 46.47 2.38
C PHE A 756 26.62 46.51 3.22
N THR A 757 25.69 45.60 2.91
CA THR A 757 24.47 45.38 3.68
C THR A 757 24.50 44.02 4.34
N ASN A 758 24.25 43.95 5.64
CA ASN A 758 24.23 42.74 6.45
C ASN A 758 25.55 41.94 6.52
N ALA A 759 25.98 41.58 7.73
CA ALA A 759 27.05 40.60 7.93
C ALA A 759 26.92 39.93 9.30
N ASN A 760 27.21 38.63 9.38
CA ASN A 760 27.29 37.89 10.63
C ASN A 760 28.71 37.36 10.83
N ILE A 761 29.43 37.89 11.81
CA ILE A 761 30.81 37.57 12.15
C ILE A 761 30.79 36.88 13.52
N GLN A 762 31.24 35.64 13.60
CA GLN A 762 31.12 34.85 14.82
C GLN A 762 32.40 34.06 15.12
N ASN A 763 32.84 34.04 16.38
CA ASN A 763 33.99 33.23 16.79
C ASN A 763 35.25 33.48 15.94
N ILE A 764 35.53 34.76 15.66
CA ILE A 764 36.73 35.18 14.92
C ILE A 764 37.76 35.76 15.88
N GLN A 765 39.01 35.32 15.75
CA GLN A 765 40.13 35.83 16.55
C GLN A 765 41.08 36.64 15.66
N VAL A 766 41.07 37.96 15.79
CA VAL A 766 42.03 38.86 15.14
C VAL A 766 43.09 39.27 16.17
N THR A 767 44.34 38.93 15.92
CA THR A 767 45.46 39.29 16.81
C THR A 767 46.57 40.01 16.04
N ASN A 768 47.07 41.12 16.59
CA ASN A 768 48.16 41.92 16.01
C ASN A 768 47.88 42.39 14.57
N ALA A 769 46.66 42.87 14.30
CA ALA A 769 46.36 43.52 13.03
C ALA A 769 47.31 44.70 12.79
N GLY A 770 47.92 44.81 11.62
CA GLY A 770 48.90 45.87 11.34
C GLY A 770 48.28 47.24 11.08
N SER A 771 46.96 47.31 10.97
CA SER A 771 46.15 48.52 11.04
C SER A 771 44.96 48.27 11.98
N HIS A 772 43.72 48.18 11.52
CA HIS A 772 42.55 48.00 12.38
C HIS A 772 42.25 46.52 12.63
N GLY A 773 41.74 46.15 13.80
CA GLY A 773 41.25 44.80 14.06
C GLY A 773 40.07 44.47 13.15
N ILE A 774 39.07 45.35 13.18
CA ILE A 774 37.94 45.35 12.26
C ILE A 774 37.56 46.80 11.90
N LYS A 775 37.33 47.04 10.61
CA LYS A 775 36.94 48.35 10.07
C LYS A 775 35.72 48.23 9.17
N LEU A 776 34.65 48.94 9.52
CA LEU A 776 33.38 48.95 8.81
C LEU A 776 33.07 50.36 8.29
N VAL A 777 32.91 50.50 6.98
CA VAL A 777 32.66 51.79 6.31
C VAL A 777 31.34 51.73 5.56
N GLY A 778 30.41 52.62 5.86
CA GLY A 778 29.14 52.74 5.13
C GLY A 778 28.21 51.54 5.27
N ALA A 779 28.29 50.80 6.38
CA ALA A 779 27.48 49.60 6.60
C ALA A 779 25.98 49.94 6.78
N THR A 780 25.11 49.14 6.18
CA THR A 780 23.65 49.24 6.31
C THR A 780 23.03 47.90 6.71
N GLY A 781 21.75 47.90 7.12
CA GLY A 781 21.07 46.65 7.53
C GLY A 781 21.52 46.16 8.91
N SER A 782 21.74 44.86 9.08
CA SER A 782 22.10 44.23 10.37
C SER A 782 23.51 43.65 10.36
N VAL A 783 24.39 44.15 11.22
CA VAL A 783 25.73 43.61 11.41
C VAL A 783 25.84 43.01 12.80
N ARG A 784 26.10 41.70 12.89
CA ARG A 784 26.29 41.02 14.16
C ARG A 784 27.74 40.54 14.28
N ILE A 785 28.38 40.87 15.39
CA ILE A 785 29.71 40.41 15.76
C ILE A 785 29.54 39.69 17.09
N SER A 786 29.75 38.36 17.12
CA SER A 786 29.63 37.60 18.36
C SER A 786 30.82 36.70 18.65
N ASP A 787 31.07 36.44 19.93
CA ASP A 787 32.09 35.48 20.38
C ASP A 787 33.49 35.76 19.81
N SER A 788 33.76 36.99 19.40
CA SER A 788 34.94 37.36 18.61
C SER A 788 35.93 38.19 19.43
N SER A 789 37.19 38.20 19.03
CA SER A 789 38.27 38.86 19.76
C SER A 789 39.12 39.71 18.81
N PHE A 790 39.29 40.99 19.13
CA PHE A 790 40.09 41.96 18.38
C PHE A 790 41.14 42.57 19.33
N VAL A 791 42.36 42.03 19.27
CA VAL A 791 43.39 42.30 20.28
C VAL A 791 44.68 42.79 19.66
N ASN A 792 45.29 43.81 20.25
CA ASN A 792 46.60 44.35 19.89
C ASN A 792 46.67 44.87 18.43
N ALA A 793 45.59 45.43 17.90
CA ALA A 793 45.62 46.10 16.61
C ALA A 793 46.61 47.29 16.64
N PHE A 794 47.34 47.55 15.56
CA PHE A 794 48.27 48.66 15.51
C PHE A 794 47.52 50.01 15.50
N GLY A 795 46.46 50.10 14.69
CA GLY A 795 45.43 51.13 14.71
C GLY A 795 44.33 50.80 15.72
N GLU A 796 43.07 50.99 15.35
CA GLU A 796 41.91 50.78 16.22
C GLU A 796 41.54 49.29 16.33
N GLY A 797 41.06 48.87 17.50
CA GLY A 797 40.51 47.52 17.65
C GLY A 797 39.23 47.35 16.84
N LEU A 798 38.36 48.37 16.89
CA LEU A 798 37.13 48.48 16.11
C LEU A 798 36.95 49.91 15.58
N GLU A 799 36.80 50.05 14.27
CA GLU A 799 36.46 51.32 13.62
C GLU A 799 35.15 51.19 12.83
N ILE A 800 34.25 52.16 13.00
CA ILE A 800 32.99 52.27 12.26
C ILE A 800 32.87 53.69 11.70
N ILE A 801 32.74 53.81 10.38
CA ILE A 801 32.62 55.10 9.69
C ILE A 801 31.37 55.11 8.82
N GLY A 802 30.47 56.08 9.01
CA GLY A 802 29.29 56.21 8.16
C GLY A 802 28.22 55.13 8.40
N GLY A 803 27.28 55.02 7.47
CA GLY A 803 26.24 53.99 7.48
C GLY A 803 25.06 54.27 8.41
N ASP A 804 24.07 53.39 8.38
CA ASP A 804 22.86 53.42 9.22
C ASP A 804 22.49 52.04 9.78
N ALA A 805 23.46 51.10 9.82
CA ALA A 805 23.26 49.75 10.29
C ALA A 805 22.84 49.64 11.77
N GLU A 806 22.10 48.58 12.08
CA GLU A 806 22.00 48.03 13.42
C GLU A 806 23.21 47.11 13.65
N ILE A 807 24.17 47.57 14.45
CA ILE A 807 25.39 46.84 14.78
C ILE A 807 25.28 46.30 16.20
N ARG A 808 25.43 44.98 16.35
CA ARG A 808 25.43 44.31 17.65
C ARG A 808 26.76 43.60 17.88
N VAL A 809 27.42 43.92 18.99
CA VAL A 809 28.64 43.27 19.45
C VAL A 809 28.31 42.51 20.73
N GLU A 810 28.45 41.19 20.68
CA GLU A 810 27.94 40.27 21.70
C GLU A 810 29.04 39.31 22.16
N ASN A 811 29.17 39.09 23.48
CA ASN A 811 30.17 38.18 24.05
C ASN A 811 31.58 38.29 23.43
N SER A 812 32.01 39.51 23.09
CA SER A 812 33.24 39.74 22.32
C SER A 812 34.29 40.46 23.16
N VAL A 813 35.53 40.48 22.67
CA VAL A 813 36.67 41.07 23.37
C VAL A 813 37.32 42.10 22.46
N ILE A 814 37.42 43.35 22.91
CA ILE A 814 38.11 44.44 22.21
C ILE A 814 39.17 45.00 23.15
N LEU A 815 40.44 44.70 22.87
CA LEU A 815 41.56 45.03 23.77
C LEU A 815 42.71 45.72 23.05
N ASP A 816 43.25 46.75 23.70
CA ASP A 816 44.52 47.44 23.42
C ASP A 816 44.81 47.73 21.94
N SER A 817 44.70 49.00 21.54
CA SER A 817 45.30 49.52 20.29
C SER A 817 46.75 49.93 20.53
N GLN A 818 47.67 49.77 19.56
CA GLN A 818 49.08 50.16 19.74
C GLN A 818 49.31 51.67 19.56
N THR A 819 48.58 52.32 18.65
CA THR A 819 48.86 53.73 18.27
C THR A 819 47.64 54.65 18.25
N ASN A 820 46.43 54.13 18.00
CA ASN A 820 45.21 54.93 17.85
C ASN A 820 44.18 54.69 18.97
N GLN A 821 42.93 55.15 18.79
CA GLN A 821 41.80 54.85 19.65
C GLN A 821 41.58 53.34 19.78
N LEU A 822 41.01 52.88 20.88
CA LEU A 822 40.56 51.49 21.01
C LEU A 822 39.34 51.22 20.13
N ILE A 823 38.36 52.13 20.23
CA ILE A 823 37.14 52.15 19.43
C ILE A 823 37.00 53.55 18.84
N ASP A 824 36.80 53.62 17.53
CA ASP A 824 36.40 54.85 16.86
C ASP A 824 35.09 54.66 16.09
N ILE A 825 34.15 55.58 16.31
CA ILE A 825 32.87 55.61 15.59
C ILE A 825 32.69 57.03 15.06
N ALA A 826 32.53 57.17 13.75
CA ALA A 826 32.46 58.47 13.10
C ALA A 826 31.37 58.55 12.03
N ASP A 827 30.76 59.73 11.90
CA ASP A 827 29.94 60.15 10.76
C ASP A 827 28.75 59.23 10.43
N THR A 828 28.18 58.53 11.41
CA THR A 828 27.00 57.69 11.19
C THR A 828 25.81 58.54 10.74
N SER A 829 24.97 57.96 9.88
CA SER A 829 23.78 58.60 9.31
C SER A 829 22.47 58.15 9.96
N GLY A 830 22.52 57.12 10.81
CA GLY A 830 21.38 56.57 11.55
C GLY A 830 21.76 55.25 12.23
N GLY A 831 20.76 54.38 12.44
CA GLY A 831 20.97 53.05 13.00
C GLY A 831 21.19 53.04 14.51
N SER A 832 21.79 51.96 15.00
CA SER A 832 22.15 51.81 16.41
C SER A 832 23.34 50.87 16.58
N ILE A 833 24.21 51.16 17.54
CA ILE A 833 25.37 50.33 17.86
C ILE A 833 25.26 49.89 19.30
N ARG A 834 25.28 48.58 19.54
CA ARG A 834 25.08 48.01 20.88
C ARG A 834 26.16 46.99 21.21
N PHE A 835 26.83 47.21 22.33
CA PHE A 835 27.73 46.24 22.98
C PHE A 835 26.97 45.61 24.15
N ASP A 836 26.89 44.28 24.19
CA ASP A 836 26.17 43.57 25.25
C ASP A 836 26.93 43.58 26.60
N ALA A 837 26.32 42.97 27.62
CA ALA A 837 26.89 42.95 28.96
C ALA A 837 28.12 42.02 29.10
N ALA A 838 28.26 41.03 28.21
CA ALA A 838 29.36 40.08 28.22
C ALA A 838 30.59 40.60 27.45
N THR A 839 30.42 41.63 26.63
CA THR A 839 31.49 42.21 25.83
C THR A 839 32.51 42.94 26.71
N THR A 840 33.78 42.57 26.57
CA THR A 840 34.90 43.15 27.32
C THR A 840 35.58 44.23 26.50
N ILE A 841 35.64 45.46 27.02
CA ILE A 841 36.28 46.60 26.36
C ILE A 841 37.32 47.19 27.30
N SER A 842 38.60 47.09 26.92
CA SER A 842 39.67 47.70 27.73
C SER A 842 40.87 48.18 26.92
N THR A 843 41.51 49.25 27.39
CA THR A 843 42.77 49.77 26.85
C THR A 843 43.70 50.17 27.99
N SER A 844 45.00 49.98 27.76
CA SER A 844 46.10 50.38 28.63
C SER A 844 47.09 51.33 27.95
N ASN A 845 46.74 51.87 26.78
CA ASN A 845 47.68 52.48 25.85
C ASN A 845 47.53 54.01 25.65
N ILE A 846 47.64 54.53 24.42
CA ILE A 846 47.81 55.97 24.13
C ILE A 846 46.47 56.71 24.15
N ARG A 847 45.42 56.17 23.48
CA ARG A 847 44.10 56.79 23.30
C ARG A 847 42.96 55.83 23.68
N GLY A 848 41.85 56.41 24.11
CA GLY A 848 40.67 55.67 24.57
C GLY A 848 39.63 55.50 23.47
N ILE A 849 38.39 55.92 23.73
CA ILE A 849 37.28 55.77 22.79
C ILE A 849 36.92 57.13 22.17
N ARG A 850 36.60 57.15 20.86
CA ARG A 850 36.15 58.36 20.15
C ARG A 850 34.81 58.12 19.43
N PHE A 851 33.90 59.08 19.58
CA PHE A 851 32.65 59.21 18.84
C PHE A 851 32.57 60.60 18.20
N THR A 852 32.34 60.68 16.90
CA THR A 852 32.29 61.94 16.15
C THR A 852 31.10 61.96 15.20
N ASN A 853 30.27 63.02 15.23
CA ASN A 853 29.15 63.22 14.29
C ASN A 853 28.18 62.02 14.23
N ILE A 854 27.77 61.50 15.39
CA ILE A 854 26.91 60.33 15.47
C ILE A 854 25.45 60.72 15.25
N GLN A 855 24.79 60.03 14.31
CA GLN A 855 23.33 59.94 14.20
C GLN A 855 22.90 58.50 14.50
N GLY A 856 22.03 58.30 15.49
CA GLY A 856 21.65 56.98 15.99
C GLY A 856 22.12 56.72 17.42
N ASP A 857 21.58 55.70 18.08
CA ASP A 857 21.88 55.42 19.49
C ASP A 857 23.08 54.47 19.65
N LEU A 858 23.90 54.72 20.69
CA LEU A 858 25.07 53.93 21.04
C LEU A 858 24.98 53.46 22.49
N GLU A 859 25.07 52.15 22.70
CA GLU A 859 24.87 51.54 24.02
C GLU A 859 25.99 50.58 24.39
N PHE A 860 26.59 50.80 25.55
CA PHE A 860 27.52 49.90 26.22
C PHE A 860 26.83 49.30 27.43
N ASN A 861 26.51 48.01 27.38
CA ASN A 861 25.76 47.33 28.44
C ASN A 861 26.64 46.55 29.42
N GLY A 862 27.94 46.43 29.13
CA GLY A 862 28.95 45.83 30.00
C GLY A 862 29.96 46.86 30.52
N PRO A 863 30.92 46.42 31.34
CA PRO A 863 31.95 47.29 31.90
C PRO A 863 32.91 47.79 30.81
N VAL A 864 33.28 49.07 30.89
CA VAL A 864 34.26 49.70 29.99
C VAL A 864 35.42 50.25 30.82
N ASP A 865 36.63 49.69 30.61
CA ASP A 865 37.84 49.99 31.38
C ASP A 865 38.90 50.71 30.53
N ILE A 866 38.99 52.03 30.65
CA ILE A 866 39.88 52.87 29.85
C ILE A 866 41.07 53.36 30.68
N GLN A 867 42.28 52.92 30.35
CA GLN A 867 43.51 53.48 30.89
C GLN A 867 44.36 54.07 29.75
N VAL A 868 44.53 55.40 29.76
CA VAL A 868 45.22 56.12 28.68
C VAL A 868 46.34 57.00 29.19
N SER A 869 47.43 57.06 28.41
CA SER A 869 48.66 57.73 28.83
C SER A 869 48.80 59.18 28.37
N SER A 870 48.14 59.61 27.28
CA SER A 870 48.37 60.95 26.72
C SER A 870 47.14 61.71 26.22
N ASP A 871 46.06 61.01 25.85
CA ASP A 871 44.85 61.61 25.28
C ASP A 871 43.65 61.51 26.23
N ALA A 872 42.49 62.00 25.79
CA ALA A 872 41.26 61.84 26.52
C ALA A 872 40.82 60.36 26.61
N GLY A 873 40.20 59.99 27.73
CA GLY A 873 39.67 58.65 27.93
C GLY A 873 38.50 58.35 27.01
N VAL A 874 37.47 59.21 27.04
CA VAL A 874 36.34 59.14 26.10
C VAL A 874 36.11 60.52 25.51
N THR A 875 36.02 60.61 24.17
CA THR A 875 35.66 61.83 23.45
C THR A 875 34.42 61.58 22.60
N ALA A 876 33.31 62.25 22.91
CA ALA A 876 32.03 62.11 22.22
C ALA A 876 31.53 63.46 21.73
N THR A 877 31.78 63.79 20.46
CA THR A 877 31.49 65.12 19.90
C THR A 877 30.58 65.07 18.68
N GLY A 878 29.81 66.14 18.46
CA GLY A 878 28.90 66.20 17.32
C GLY A 878 27.72 65.23 17.43
N LEU A 879 27.27 64.90 18.65
CA LEU A 879 26.23 63.89 18.86
C LEU A 879 24.82 64.31 18.38
N GLY A 880 24.60 65.55 17.94
CA GLY A 880 23.30 65.99 17.41
C GLY A 880 22.14 65.73 18.40
N THR A 881 21.22 64.82 18.03
CA THR A 881 20.09 64.35 18.85
C THR A 881 20.27 62.92 19.38
N SER A 882 21.43 62.32 19.17
CA SER A 882 21.74 60.93 19.48
C SER A 882 21.97 60.69 20.96
N THR A 883 21.78 59.44 21.40
CA THR A 883 22.05 59.01 22.77
C THR A 883 23.28 58.13 22.82
N VAL A 884 24.22 58.45 23.70
CA VAL A 884 25.33 57.55 24.09
C VAL A 884 25.09 57.11 25.52
N SER A 885 25.03 55.81 25.78
CA SER A 885 24.75 55.25 27.11
C SER A 885 25.79 54.23 27.54
N PHE A 886 26.37 54.44 28.71
CA PHE A 886 27.15 53.45 29.46
C PHE A 886 26.27 52.93 30.60
N ASN A 887 25.65 51.77 30.40
CA ASN A 887 24.58 51.25 31.26
C ASN A 887 25.08 50.44 32.46
N ASP A 888 26.36 50.05 32.47
CA ASP A 888 27.06 49.46 33.61
C ASP A 888 28.10 50.46 34.17
N ARG A 889 29.38 50.06 34.33
CA ARG A 889 30.46 50.96 34.77
C ARG A 889 31.29 51.49 33.60
N LEU A 890 31.61 52.77 33.64
CA LEU A 890 32.65 53.40 32.83
C LEU A 890 33.79 53.86 33.74
N ASP A 891 34.90 53.13 33.71
CA ASP A 891 36.10 53.45 34.48
C ASP A 891 37.18 54.05 33.57
N ILE A 892 37.59 55.28 33.88
CA ILE A 892 38.57 56.03 33.10
C ILE A 892 39.73 56.44 33.99
N LYS A 893 40.94 56.14 33.53
CA LYS A 893 42.20 56.61 34.11
C LYS A 893 43.07 57.26 33.05
N THR A 894 43.31 58.56 33.17
CA THR A 894 44.18 59.30 32.24
C THR A 894 45.42 59.85 32.96
N ARG A 895 46.57 59.90 32.28
CA ARG A 895 47.82 60.45 32.83
C ARG A 895 48.11 61.91 32.49
N SER A 896 47.66 62.39 31.32
CA SER A 896 47.78 63.82 30.93
C SER A 896 46.59 64.38 30.16
N GLY A 897 45.65 63.56 29.67
CA GLY A 897 44.47 63.99 28.92
C GLY A 897 43.22 64.11 29.79
N SER A 898 42.13 64.64 29.23
CA SER A 898 40.87 64.75 29.98
C SER A 898 40.20 63.39 30.20
N GLY A 899 39.47 63.20 31.30
CA GLY A 899 38.74 61.95 31.52
C GLY A 899 37.69 61.72 30.44
N LEU A 900 36.70 62.62 30.39
CA LEU A 900 35.56 62.57 29.49
C LEU A 900 35.37 63.92 28.80
N ILE A 901 35.18 63.92 27.48
CA ILE A 901 34.81 65.09 26.68
C ILE A 901 33.51 64.76 25.94
N VAL A 902 32.46 65.58 26.13
CA VAL A 902 31.17 65.40 25.44
C VAL A 902 30.64 66.71 24.86
N SER A 903 30.09 66.64 23.65
CA SER A 903 29.42 67.77 23.00
C SER A 903 28.23 67.35 22.12
N GLY A 904 27.06 67.97 22.32
CA GLY A 904 25.81 67.61 21.65
C GLY A 904 25.08 66.43 22.30
N GLY A 905 23.88 66.09 21.80
CA GLY A 905 23.14 64.87 22.13
C GLY A 905 22.84 64.65 23.62
N ILE A 906 22.63 63.37 23.95
CA ILE A 906 22.40 62.86 25.30
C ILE A 906 23.54 61.91 25.67
N LEU A 907 24.11 62.05 26.88
CA LEU A 907 25.06 61.11 27.45
C LEU A 907 24.56 60.57 28.79
N ASN A 908 24.43 59.24 28.88
CA ASN A 908 24.07 58.54 30.11
C ASN A 908 25.26 57.71 30.61
N ILE A 909 25.54 57.77 31.91
CA ILE A 909 26.54 56.92 32.59
C ILE A 909 25.92 56.44 33.90
N ALA A 910 25.77 55.12 34.06
CA ALA A 910 25.09 54.53 35.21
C ALA A 910 26.01 54.32 36.44
N GLY A 911 27.32 54.21 36.25
CA GLY A 911 28.30 54.03 37.32
C GLY A 911 29.75 54.06 36.83
N GLY A 912 30.70 53.84 37.74
CA GLY A 912 32.14 53.85 37.46
C GLY A 912 32.87 55.10 37.99
N SER A 913 34.15 55.22 37.67
CA SER A 913 35.05 56.25 38.20
C SER A 913 35.85 56.95 37.11
N ILE A 914 36.07 58.26 37.27
CA ILE A 914 36.96 59.02 36.39
C ILE A 914 38.13 59.58 37.21
N ALA A 915 39.34 59.18 36.84
CA ALA A 915 40.59 59.66 37.42
C ALA A 915 41.48 60.27 36.34
N ALA A 916 41.43 61.60 36.22
CA ALA A 916 42.24 62.36 35.28
C ALA A 916 43.47 62.99 35.97
N THR A 917 44.66 62.76 35.45
CA THR A 917 45.88 63.46 35.86
C THR A 917 46.33 64.41 34.74
N GLY A 918 46.69 65.64 35.06
CA GLY A 918 47.12 66.69 34.11
C GLY A 918 46.01 67.29 33.22
N GLY A 919 44.86 66.62 33.09
CA GLY A 919 43.72 67.04 32.27
C GLY A 919 42.46 67.36 33.08
N THR A 920 41.40 67.79 32.39
CA THR A 920 40.09 68.05 33.01
C THR A 920 39.37 66.73 33.28
N GLY A 921 38.69 66.60 34.42
CA GLY A 921 37.90 65.40 34.73
C GLY A 921 36.80 65.14 33.70
N ILE A 922 35.80 66.03 33.64
CA ILE A 922 34.74 66.01 32.63
C ILE A 922 34.61 67.38 31.96
N THR A 923 34.62 67.40 30.63
CA THR A 923 34.24 68.55 29.81
C THR A 923 32.95 68.25 29.09
N ALA A 924 31.88 69.01 29.34
CA ALA A 924 30.59 68.83 28.69
C ALA A 924 30.07 70.15 28.11
N SER A 925 29.64 70.13 26.85
CA SER A 925 29.15 71.33 26.16
C SER A 925 27.90 71.07 25.30
N ASN A 926 26.90 71.96 25.38
CA ASN A 926 25.68 71.88 24.56
C ASN A 926 25.04 70.47 24.54
N THR A 927 24.94 69.82 25.69
CA THR A 927 24.54 68.41 25.82
C THR A 927 23.57 68.22 26.99
N THR A 928 22.79 67.14 26.95
CA THR A 928 22.02 66.66 28.11
C THR A 928 22.75 65.47 28.71
N VAL A 929 22.94 65.46 30.02
CA VAL A 929 23.67 64.40 30.71
C VAL A 929 22.82 63.78 31.82
N ASP A 930 22.93 62.46 31.99
CA ASP A 930 22.53 61.75 33.20
C ASP A 930 23.70 60.86 33.64
N ILE A 931 24.58 61.43 34.48
CA ILE A 931 25.85 60.82 34.86
C ILE A 931 25.80 60.48 36.35
N ILE A 932 26.06 59.22 36.67
CA ILE A 932 26.30 58.72 38.02
C ILE A 932 27.71 58.15 38.05
N LEU A 933 28.55 58.67 38.94
CA LEU A 933 29.91 58.20 39.17
C LEU A 933 30.12 57.86 40.64
N ASP A 934 30.85 56.77 40.89
CA ASP A 934 31.34 56.40 42.22
C ASP A 934 32.41 57.40 42.70
N SER A 935 33.31 57.82 41.80
CA SER A 935 34.31 58.85 42.08
C SER A 935 34.69 59.70 40.85
N LEU A 936 35.09 60.95 41.10
CA LEU A 936 35.67 61.85 40.11
C LEU A 936 36.90 62.54 40.73
N SER A 937 38.06 62.37 40.10
CA SER A 937 39.29 63.07 40.48
C SER A 937 39.96 63.70 39.25
N ALA A 938 40.42 64.94 39.42
CA ALA A 938 41.24 65.66 38.46
C ALA A 938 42.45 66.25 39.20
N THR A 939 43.61 65.62 39.08
CA THR A 939 44.86 66.04 39.73
C THR A 939 45.74 66.76 38.72
N ASP A 940 46.35 67.88 39.13
CA ASP A 940 47.24 68.68 38.27
C ASP A 940 46.62 69.22 36.95
N GLY A 941 45.29 69.12 36.80
CA GLY A 941 44.51 69.68 35.70
C GLY A 941 43.90 71.05 36.02
N THR A 942 43.30 71.72 35.02
CA THR A 942 42.67 73.04 35.20
C THR A 942 41.35 72.98 35.95
N ASP A 943 40.51 71.99 35.64
CA ASP A 943 39.14 71.88 36.16
C ASP A 943 38.79 70.41 36.48
N GLY A 944 37.98 70.18 37.53
CA GLY A 944 37.35 68.87 37.76
C GLY A 944 36.17 68.65 36.82
N LEU A 945 35.34 69.69 36.66
CA LEU A 945 34.18 69.74 35.79
C LEU A 945 34.19 71.06 35.02
N ASN A 946 34.10 70.98 33.69
CA ASN A 946 33.92 72.14 32.81
C ASN A 946 32.61 71.96 32.03
N LEU A 947 31.57 72.71 32.43
CA LEU A 947 30.20 72.56 31.93
C LEU A 947 29.75 73.85 31.22
N THR A 948 29.37 73.76 29.95
CA THR A 948 28.86 74.89 29.15
C THR A 948 27.55 74.52 28.47
N ASN A 949 26.43 75.19 28.80
CA ASN A 949 25.10 74.87 28.24
C ASN A 949 24.71 73.40 28.42
N VAL A 950 24.92 72.85 29.62
CA VAL A 950 24.60 71.47 29.97
C VAL A 950 23.26 71.41 30.71
N THR A 951 22.43 70.42 30.41
CA THR A 951 21.17 70.12 31.12
C THR A 951 21.20 68.70 31.70
N GLY A 952 20.35 68.40 32.68
CA GLY A 952 20.27 67.06 33.29
C GLY A 952 21.00 66.97 34.65
N THR A 953 21.53 65.79 34.98
CA THR A 953 22.07 65.43 36.30
C THR A 953 23.49 64.87 36.22
N ILE A 954 24.36 65.34 37.12
CA ILE A 954 25.66 64.71 37.41
C ILE A 954 25.70 64.44 38.91
N THR A 955 25.76 63.16 39.27
CA THR A 955 25.81 62.67 40.65
C THR A 955 27.17 62.02 40.90
N ILE A 956 27.90 62.53 41.89
CA ILE A 956 29.17 61.95 42.35
C ILE A 956 28.93 61.42 43.75
N LEU A 957 29.07 60.11 43.93
CA LEU A 957 28.68 59.42 45.17
C LEU A 957 29.78 59.42 46.24
N ASP A 958 31.03 59.74 45.86
CA ASP A 958 32.22 59.71 46.73
C ASP A 958 32.35 58.36 47.48
N ARG A 959 32.11 57.27 46.75
CA ARG A 959 32.43 55.93 47.22
C ARG A 959 33.92 55.77 46.94
N THR A 960 34.75 56.05 47.95
CA THR A 960 36.20 55.77 47.86
C THR A 960 36.38 54.32 47.38
N PRO A 961 37.21 54.08 46.34
CA PRO A 961 37.45 52.74 45.82
C PRO A 961 37.99 51.78 46.88
#